data_AF-A0A0D2X3D0-F1
#
_entry.id   AF-A0A0D2X3D0-F1
#
_cell.length_a   1.000
_cell.length_b   1.000
_cell.length_c   1.000
_cell.angle_alpha   90.00
_cell.angle_beta   90.00
_cell.angle_gamma   90.00
#
_symmetry.space_group_name_H-M   'P 1'
#
loop_
_entity.id
_entity.type
_entity.pdbx_description
1 polymer ?
#
loop_
_entity_poly.entity_id
_entity_poly.type
_entity_poly.pdbx_seq_one_letter_code
_entity_poly.pdbx_strand_id
1 'polypeptide(L)'
;MVKKAVPSAAPAPTPTPVRTTRATKPKTGGSITRAAATAAVASAATAASATTIAAPRGRTSKAAAPVPASSISEPLSKTAQKKATAPTTNQGSQAVVSYHLRARKPIQVAVARTSKTSSTSSSGAPTTIRSKRRAAEMAGENTSTSKKNKKKARQTDADDADDGDYEDCEDDAAGEDDDNQDSKKLSREEAIGEALLQNTTLTTLDLGDCVIDFKNARMQPIAAALAQNKTLTTLRTRNRIDAVIADALTQNTTLTELSGYLDANGAQSMAKALTQNATLTTLYVGWGKFGPAETNAIAAILKQNSTLTTLEVFGPQIGDFGAQAIGKVLKQNTTLTALRLLGNDIGSAGTQAIGEALKTNSALTTLVLDKNKIGEAGGLAIADALVCNKTLTTLSLYWCSIGDAGVEAIVHALEQNTTLTSLNLNHNITLGCGTQAAIPRMLQVNTTLTELDLGDNRLNSVGFQAIAEALAQNTSLTTLSLMGNAMEVAGAQAIATTLKSNTTLTTLNWFGDAGAQVIADALRQNKTLTTLHLKHCRIGTAGLQAIGGALAQNNTLTTLNLSMNSIDDVGANSIAEMLKSNTSLTTLDQLCFKVHEIAEALKQNTTLTTLDLSGNNIGAVGAQVIAEALKQNRTLTTLRLNHAEIGAPGMKALAEVLKMNTALTTLELEAESIGDAEAQAIAPGLVQNTTLTSLKLGGSLLGETGARAIAKALKQNSTRTTFKLTASFVDSGVQTIAAALKQNTALTTLELCDMNNEFSRLERDISEPLTTASLLSRLRNPRAFGLENAFLQVCRLYLRENIVDSAGVQVIQEVLSLTKPSKLEIRFGVDDFGAQVLATSLKQNSWMTELNLRSNKIGPIGAQAIAEALMQNTKLTILNLSSTQLGDAGAEAISKALRVNTTLTTLNLYECWIGSAGAQALAEELKHNVGLTSFDLSRNSIGDSGANAMAAVISQNTTLTTLDLGKNHIGDAGAERLAEALLRNTTLKVLDLWYNEIGEAGELALDNALNQNSALDWLNLNENQPPN
;
A
#
# COMPACT_ATOMS: atom_id res chain seq x y z
N MET A 1 -15.16 -42.31 -30.91
CA MET A 1 -15.81 -43.56 -31.39
C MET A 1 -17.18 -43.73 -30.70
N VAL A 2 -17.98 -44.75 -31.02
CA VAL A 2 -19.46 -44.66 -31.07
C VAL A 2 -20.20 -45.90 -30.49
N LYS A 3 -21.45 -45.69 -29.99
CA LYS A 3 -22.46 -46.65 -29.39
C LYS A 3 -22.19 -47.03 -27.91
N LYS A 4 -23.14 -47.10 -26.95
CA LYS A 4 -24.57 -47.57 -26.84
C LYS A 4 -24.71 -49.11 -26.97
N ALA A 5 -25.51 -49.89 -26.20
CA ALA A 5 -26.61 -49.72 -25.21
C ALA A 5 -26.46 -50.82 -24.09
N VAL A 6 -26.99 -50.81 -22.84
CA VAL A 6 -28.35 -50.56 -22.25
C VAL A 6 -29.38 -51.67 -22.64
N PRO A 7 -30.28 -52.26 -21.78
CA PRO A 7 -30.77 -51.91 -20.40
C PRO A 7 -30.97 -53.07 -19.34
N SER A 8 -31.55 -52.74 -18.15
CA SER A 8 -32.71 -53.42 -17.47
C SER A 8 -32.61 -54.18 -16.11
N ALA A 9 -33.09 -53.52 -15.04
CA ALA A 9 -33.98 -53.94 -13.91
C ALA A 9 -33.89 -55.29 -13.12
N ALA A 10 -33.67 -55.17 -11.79
CA ALA A 10 -34.38 -55.66 -10.55
C ALA A 10 -35.36 -56.89 -10.55
N PRO A 11 -35.77 -57.49 -9.37
CA PRO A 11 -35.50 -57.21 -7.94
C PRO A 11 -35.08 -58.48 -7.08
N ALA A 12 -35.27 -58.45 -5.74
CA ALA A 12 -34.87 -59.46 -4.71
C ALA A 12 -35.99 -60.51 -4.38
N PRO A 13 -35.98 -61.39 -3.31
CA PRO A 13 -35.04 -61.63 -2.19
C PRO A 13 -34.82 -63.09 -1.59
N THR A 14 -33.64 -63.38 -0.97
CA THR A 14 -33.38 -64.36 0.16
C THR A 14 -33.68 -65.90 -0.02
N PRO A 15 -33.35 -66.87 0.92
CA PRO A 15 -32.44 -66.95 2.10
C PRO A 15 -31.53 -68.24 2.26
N THR A 16 -30.52 -68.21 3.18
CA THR A 16 -29.88 -69.35 3.96
C THR A 16 -29.11 -70.50 3.22
N PRO A 17 -28.40 -71.50 3.86
CA PRO A 17 -28.07 -71.82 5.29
C PRO A 17 -26.55 -72.07 5.64
N VAL A 18 -26.00 -71.73 6.83
CA VAL A 18 -25.80 -72.46 8.15
C VAL A 18 -24.68 -73.55 8.29
N ARG A 19 -23.73 -73.34 9.23
CA ARG A 19 -23.21 -74.29 10.28
C ARG A 19 -22.23 -73.57 11.26
N THR A 20 -22.55 -73.36 12.55
CA THR A 20 -22.21 -74.17 13.76
C THR A 20 -20.69 -74.32 14.05
N THR A 21 -20.09 -74.02 15.23
CA THR A 21 -20.53 -73.65 16.60
C THR A 21 -19.70 -72.43 17.14
N ARG A 22 -19.45 -72.04 18.41
CA ARG A 22 -19.60 -72.55 19.81
C ARG A 22 -19.81 -71.37 20.80
N ALA A 23 -19.73 -71.59 22.12
CA ALA A 23 -19.93 -70.62 23.22
C ALA A 23 -18.62 -70.42 24.06
N THR A 24 -18.48 -69.49 25.03
CA THR A 24 -19.34 -69.22 26.21
C THR A 24 -19.47 -67.74 26.66
N LYS A 25 -20.56 -67.45 27.38
CA LYS A 25 -20.94 -66.20 28.10
C LYS A 25 -20.91 -66.49 29.64
N PRO A 26 -21.08 -65.54 30.61
CA PRO A 26 -22.31 -64.73 30.81
C PRO A 26 -22.11 -63.28 31.40
N LYS A 27 -22.97 -62.28 31.09
CA LYS A 27 -24.09 -61.65 31.90
C LYS A 27 -23.65 -60.76 33.09
N THR A 28 -24.35 -59.73 33.60
CA THR A 28 -25.66 -59.01 33.39
C THR A 28 -25.56 -57.64 34.11
N GLY A 29 -26.39 -56.59 33.98
CA GLY A 29 -27.59 -56.16 33.21
C GLY A 29 -27.68 -54.60 33.33
N GLY A 30 -28.47 -53.79 32.60
CA GLY A 30 -29.94 -53.69 32.53
C GLY A 30 -30.54 -52.81 33.66
N SER A 31 -31.48 -51.86 33.49
CA SER A 31 -32.09 -51.27 32.27
C SER A 31 -33.07 -50.08 32.56
N ILE A 32 -33.04 -49.00 31.75
CA ILE A 32 -34.15 -48.06 31.37
C ILE A 32 -34.79 -47.10 32.44
N THR A 33 -35.30 -45.95 31.94
CA THR A 33 -36.29 -44.97 32.49
C THR A 33 -35.80 -43.77 33.33
N ARG A 34 -36.56 -42.66 33.49
CA ARG A 34 -37.35 -41.79 32.55
C ARG A 34 -37.93 -40.61 33.38
N ALA A 35 -37.94 -39.37 32.85
CA ALA A 35 -38.66 -38.20 33.41
C ALA A 35 -38.21 -37.73 34.84
N ALA A 36 -38.63 -36.59 35.40
CA ALA A 36 -38.93 -35.25 34.85
C ALA A 36 -39.06 -34.22 36.00
N ALA A 37 -39.19 -32.94 35.64
CA ALA A 37 -39.91 -31.87 36.35
C ALA A 37 -39.34 -31.24 37.66
N THR A 38 -39.05 -29.93 37.55
CA THR A 38 -39.47 -28.82 38.44
C THR A 38 -39.11 -28.75 39.94
N ALA A 39 -38.63 -27.55 40.32
CA ALA A 39 -38.97 -26.79 41.54
C ALA A 39 -38.45 -27.32 42.91
N ALA A 40 -38.22 -26.47 43.93
CA ALA A 40 -37.97 -25.02 43.96
C ALA A 40 -37.35 -24.60 45.31
N VAL A 41 -36.72 -23.42 45.31
CA VAL A 41 -36.55 -22.45 46.42
C VAL A 41 -36.87 -22.94 47.86
N ALA A 42 -35.83 -23.03 48.70
CA ALA A 42 -35.96 -22.80 50.13
C ALA A 42 -34.67 -22.23 50.74
N SER A 43 -34.82 -21.15 51.50
CA SER A 43 -33.79 -20.38 52.18
C SER A 43 -33.09 -21.09 53.35
N ALA A 44 -31.77 -20.97 53.37
CA ALA A 44 -30.93 -20.54 54.49
C ALA A 44 -31.36 -20.78 55.96
N ALA A 45 -30.47 -21.43 56.72
CA ALA A 45 -30.30 -21.23 58.16
C ALA A 45 -28.82 -21.42 58.55
N THR A 46 -28.30 -20.58 59.45
CA THR A 46 -26.92 -20.64 59.96
C THR A 46 -26.83 -21.41 61.28
N ALA A 47 -25.73 -22.15 61.49
CA ALA A 47 -25.29 -22.62 62.81
C ALA A 47 -23.78 -22.89 62.81
N ALA A 48 -23.09 -22.57 63.91
CA ALA A 48 -21.65 -22.78 64.06
C ALA A 48 -21.27 -23.18 65.49
N SER A 49 -20.37 -24.16 65.61
CA SER A 49 -19.61 -24.58 66.81
C SER A 49 -18.50 -25.54 66.31
N ALA A 50 -17.20 -25.47 66.63
CA ALA A 50 -16.49 -25.30 67.91
C ALA A 50 -16.70 -26.50 68.88
N THR A 51 -15.68 -27.18 69.44
CA THR A 51 -14.20 -27.08 69.27
C THR A 51 -13.56 -28.50 69.16
N THR A 52 -12.47 -29.02 69.76
CA THR A 52 -11.54 -28.58 70.84
C THR A 52 -10.20 -29.36 70.80
N ILE A 53 -9.05 -28.66 70.81
CA ILE A 53 -7.71 -29.00 71.40
C ILE A 53 -7.09 -30.42 71.19
N ALA A 54 -5.87 -30.47 70.60
CA ALA A 54 -4.64 -31.02 71.25
C ALA A 54 -3.35 -30.81 70.40
N ALA A 55 -2.23 -30.53 71.08
CA ALA A 55 -0.82 -30.53 70.60
C ALA A 55 0.09 -30.96 71.79
N PRO A 56 1.43 -31.23 71.69
CA PRO A 56 2.47 -30.21 71.39
C PRO A 56 3.86 -30.71 70.86
N ARG A 57 4.83 -29.76 70.77
CA ARG A 57 6.32 -29.89 70.62
C ARG A 57 6.87 -30.21 69.20
N GLY A 58 7.95 -29.57 68.71
CA GLY A 58 8.56 -28.28 69.09
C GLY A 58 10.09 -28.12 68.82
N ARG A 59 10.52 -26.86 68.57
CA ARG A 59 11.89 -26.28 68.61
C ARG A 59 12.87 -26.55 67.43
N THR A 60 13.88 -25.70 67.12
CA THR A 60 13.94 -24.21 66.87
C THR A 60 15.39 -23.71 66.68
N SER A 61 15.60 -22.78 65.73
CA SER A 61 16.62 -21.70 65.78
C SER A 61 16.28 -20.62 64.73
N LYS A 62 15.66 -19.47 65.06
CA LYS A 62 16.23 -18.21 65.59
C LYS A 62 17.37 -17.64 64.71
N ALA A 63 17.28 -16.46 64.06
CA ALA A 63 16.96 -15.05 64.47
C ALA A 63 18.24 -14.26 64.91
N ALA A 64 18.35 -12.92 64.85
CA ALA A 64 17.31 -11.86 64.73
C ALA A 64 17.84 -10.47 64.27
N ALA A 65 16.96 -9.63 63.66
CA ALA A 65 16.63 -8.22 63.99
C ALA A 65 17.70 -7.06 63.97
N PRO A 66 17.31 -5.75 64.07
CA PRO A 66 17.95 -4.66 63.28
C PRO A 66 18.25 -3.30 64.02
N VAL A 67 18.50 -2.21 63.23
CA VAL A 67 18.51 -0.74 63.54
C VAL A 67 19.58 -0.19 64.53
N PRO A 68 19.87 1.16 64.67
CA PRO A 68 19.44 2.37 63.91
C PRO A 68 20.48 3.52 63.62
N ALA A 69 20.04 4.50 62.80
CA ALA A 69 20.24 5.98 62.91
C ALA A 69 21.53 6.76 62.53
N SER A 70 21.29 8.05 62.18
CA SER A 70 22.17 9.25 62.16
C SER A 70 23.17 9.48 60.98
N SER A 71 23.61 10.70 60.61
CA SER A 71 22.88 11.99 60.34
C SER A 71 23.84 13.11 59.85
N ILE A 72 23.35 14.06 59.03
CA ILE A 72 23.87 15.46 58.80
C ILE A 72 25.13 15.63 57.91
N SER A 73 25.26 16.86 57.34
CA SER A 73 26.42 17.54 56.70
C SER A 73 26.82 17.25 55.23
N GLU A 74 26.28 18.09 54.34
CA GLU A 74 26.96 18.79 53.23
C GLU A 74 28.14 19.69 53.74
N PRO A 75 28.91 20.45 52.90
CA PRO A 75 28.97 20.53 51.42
C PRO A 75 30.42 20.61 50.82
N LEU A 76 30.54 21.07 49.56
CA LEU A 76 31.73 21.59 48.85
C LEU A 76 32.72 20.54 48.25
N SER A 77 33.42 20.78 47.13
CA SER A 77 33.56 22.00 46.29
C SER A 77 33.63 21.71 44.77
N LYS A 78 33.76 22.78 43.96
CA LYS A 78 33.65 22.82 42.48
C LYS A 78 35.00 22.60 41.74
N THR A 79 34.97 22.79 40.40
CA THR A 79 36.07 23.29 39.51
C THR A 79 36.80 22.19 38.71
N ALA A 80 37.03 22.27 37.38
CA ALA A 80 36.49 23.07 36.26
C ALA A 80 36.73 22.27 34.95
N GLN A 81 35.88 22.27 33.91
CA GLN A 81 35.61 23.34 32.92
C GLN A 81 36.84 23.91 32.15
N LYS A 82 37.07 23.38 30.93
CA LYS A 82 37.31 24.10 29.64
C LYS A 82 37.31 23.04 28.50
N LYS A 83 36.69 23.19 27.32
CA LYS A 83 36.70 24.23 26.26
C LYS A 83 38.10 24.44 25.64
N ALA A 84 38.30 24.42 24.31
CA ALA A 84 37.35 24.29 23.18
C ALA A 84 38.07 23.88 21.87
N THR A 85 37.33 24.01 20.74
CA THR A 85 37.81 24.28 19.36
C THR A 85 38.62 23.23 18.57
N ALA A 86 38.03 22.84 17.43
CA ALA A 86 38.72 22.39 16.20
C ALA A 86 39.40 23.62 15.49
N PRO A 87 40.22 23.52 14.40
CA PRO A 87 40.08 22.53 13.31
C PRO A 87 41.36 22.01 12.58
N THR A 88 41.12 21.05 11.67
CA THR A 88 41.85 20.74 10.41
C THR A 88 43.24 20.08 10.39
N THR A 89 43.47 19.39 9.25
CA THR A 89 44.74 18.94 8.62
C THR A 89 45.58 17.78 9.22
N ASN A 90 45.24 16.57 8.75
CA ASN A 90 46.07 15.70 7.88
C ASN A 90 47.29 14.89 8.41
N GLN A 91 47.44 13.69 7.83
CA GLN A 91 48.55 12.71 7.94
C GLN A 91 48.78 11.99 9.29
N GLY A 92 49.21 10.71 9.20
CA GLY A 92 49.62 9.87 10.34
C GLY A 92 48.98 8.47 10.32
N SER A 93 49.73 7.45 9.88
CA SER A 93 49.28 6.05 9.85
C SER A 93 49.64 5.30 11.12
N GLN A 94 48.76 4.40 11.58
CA GLN A 94 49.06 3.00 11.91
C GLN A 94 47.79 2.22 12.30
N ALA A 95 47.80 0.90 12.10
CA ALA A 95 46.67 0.02 12.36
C ALA A 95 46.69 -0.56 13.78
N VAL A 96 45.50 -0.84 14.34
CA VAL A 96 45.32 -1.59 15.60
C VAL A 96 44.21 -2.60 15.43
N VAL A 97 44.57 -3.88 15.27
CA VAL A 97 43.62 -5.00 15.23
C VAL A 97 43.09 -5.27 16.65
N SER A 98 41.78 -5.50 16.79
CA SER A 98 41.12 -5.71 18.08
C SER A 98 40.23 -6.97 18.05
N TYR A 99 40.71 -8.05 18.68
CA TYR A 99 39.95 -9.31 18.82
C TYR A 99 38.82 -9.20 19.85
N HIS A 100 37.61 -9.65 19.51
CA HIS A 100 36.50 -9.85 20.45
C HIS A 100 35.77 -11.19 20.20
N LEU A 101 36.21 -12.23 20.91
CA LEU A 101 35.54 -13.54 20.97
C LEU A 101 34.19 -13.45 21.69
N ARG A 102 33.14 -14.08 21.13
CA ARG A 102 31.90 -14.41 21.87
C ARG A 102 31.33 -15.76 21.42
N ALA A 103 31.40 -16.75 22.32
CA ALA A 103 30.98 -18.12 22.04
C ALA A 103 29.47 -18.35 22.26
N ARG A 104 28.87 -19.26 21.48
CA ARG A 104 27.62 -19.98 21.79
C ARG A 104 27.67 -21.43 21.29
N LYS A 105 26.92 -22.30 21.96
CA LYS A 105 26.54 -23.67 21.58
C LYS A 105 25.06 -23.88 21.98
N PRO A 106 24.37 -24.93 21.50
CA PRO A 106 24.32 -25.42 20.12
C PRO A 106 22.85 -25.57 19.64
N ILE A 107 22.64 -26.01 18.38
CA ILE A 107 21.31 -26.45 17.88
C ILE A 107 21.35 -27.97 17.64
N GLN A 108 20.22 -28.67 17.85
CA GLN A 108 20.13 -30.11 17.65
C GLN A 108 19.81 -30.51 16.20
N VAL A 109 20.77 -31.26 15.62
CA VAL A 109 20.66 -32.34 14.63
C VAL A 109 19.28 -32.65 14.04
N ALA A 110 19.21 -32.69 12.70
CA ALA A 110 18.25 -33.52 11.95
C ALA A 110 19.04 -34.54 11.08
N VAL A 111 18.57 -35.79 11.02
CA VAL A 111 19.31 -36.91 10.38
C VAL A 111 18.77 -37.23 8.98
N ALA A 112 19.67 -37.44 8.01
CA ALA A 112 19.35 -37.74 6.62
C ALA A 112 19.14 -39.25 6.33
N ARG A 113 18.36 -39.56 5.28
CA ARG A 113 18.37 -40.80 4.44
C ARG A 113 17.23 -40.77 3.39
N THR A 114 17.25 -41.37 2.20
CA THR A 114 18.29 -41.81 1.23
C THR A 114 17.61 -42.32 -0.06
N SER A 115 18.02 -41.85 -1.24
CA SER A 115 18.21 -42.60 -2.53
C SER A 115 17.14 -43.59 -3.10
N LYS A 116 16.84 -43.50 -4.43
CA LYS A 116 17.36 -44.41 -5.51
C LYS A 116 16.58 -44.39 -6.85
N THR A 117 17.34 -44.31 -7.97
CA THR A 117 17.08 -44.93 -9.32
C THR A 117 15.81 -44.51 -10.11
N SER A 118 15.66 -44.72 -11.43
CA SER A 118 16.41 -45.51 -12.44
C SER A 118 16.52 -44.79 -13.82
N SER A 119 17.13 -45.45 -14.82
CA SER A 119 17.60 -44.91 -16.12
C SER A 119 16.80 -45.39 -17.36
N THR A 120 17.33 -45.10 -18.58
CA THR A 120 16.98 -45.59 -19.95
C THR A 120 15.99 -44.75 -20.79
N SER A 121 16.03 -44.69 -22.14
CA SER A 121 17.12 -44.84 -23.15
C SER A 121 16.64 -44.47 -24.58
N SER A 122 17.55 -44.48 -25.58
CA SER A 122 17.35 -44.33 -27.05
C SER A 122 16.96 -42.91 -27.57
N SER A 123 17.42 -42.31 -28.68
CA SER A 123 18.27 -42.64 -29.87
C SER A 123 17.53 -42.82 -31.21
N GLY A 124 17.73 -41.90 -32.18
CA GLY A 124 17.32 -42.08 -33.58
C GLY A 124 17.44 -40.81 -34.46
N ALA A 125 18.11 -40.92 -35.61
CA ALA A 125 18.30 -39.89 -36.65
C ALA A 125 18.89 -40.55 -37.94
N PRO A 126 19.01 -39.87 -39.11
CA PRO A 126 18.17 -38.86 -39.77
C PRO A 126 17.78 -39.34 -41.21
N THR A 127 17.74 -38.45 -42.23
CA THR A 127 17.59 -38.63 -43.73
C THR A 127 16.20 -38.40 -44.36
N THR A 128 16.03 -38.02 -45.65
CA THR A 128 16.50 -36.78 -46.36
C THR A 128 15.81 -36.56 -47.75
N ILE A 129 15.80 -35.31 -48.25
CA ILE A 129 15.93 -34.88 -49.69
C ILE A 129 14.68 -34.84 -50.65
N ARG A 130 14.72 -33.85 -51.58
CA ARG A 130 13.92 -33.55 -52.81
C ARG A 130 12.56 -32.78 -52.65
N SER A 131 12.19 -31.80 -53.51
CA SER A 131 12.97 -31.04 -54.53
C SER A 131 12.26 -29.85 -55.26
N LYS A 132 13.04 -28.78 -55.52
CA LYS A 132 13.15 -27.93 -56.76
C LYS A 132 12.01 -26.99 -57.27
N ARG A 133 12.39 -25.70 -57.46
CA ARG A 133 12.04 -24.71 -58.54
C ARG A 133 10.55 -24.30 -58.69
N ARG A 134 10.14 -23.14 -59.21
CA ARG A 134 10.75 -21.88 -59.77
C ARG A 134 10.48 -20.69 -58.79
N ALA A 135 10.83 -19.41 -58.96
CA ALA A 135 11.71 -18.56 -59.82
C ALA A 135 11.98 -17.25 -58.99
N ALA A 136 12.97 -16.37 -59.20
CA ALA A 136 13.92 -16.03 -60.27
C ALA A 136 13.52 -14.89 -61.24
N GLU A 137 13.69 -13.63 -60.81
CA GLU A 137 14.21 -12.57 -61.68
C GLU A 137 14.99 -11.47 -60.90
N MET A 138 15.79 -10.71 -61.66
CA MET A 138 16.92 -9.82 -61.34
C MET A 138 16.58 -8.64 -60.40
N ALA A 139 17.42 -8.19 -59.45
CA ALA A 139 18.75 -7.56 -59.54
C ALA A 139 18.72 -6.13 -60.15
N GLY A 140 19.36 -5.11 -59.57
CA GLY A 140 20.18 -5.11 -58.34
C GLY A 140 20.68 -3.70 -57.93
N GLU A 141 21.65 -3.70 -57.00
CA GLU A 141 22.64 -2.65 -56.64
C GLU A 141 22.22 -1.15 -56.66
N ASN A 142 22.15 -0.43 -55.53
CA ASN A 142 23.23 0.00 -54.60
C ASN A 142 23.94 1.32 -55.05
N THR A 143 24.49 2.07 -54.08
CA THR A 143 25.09 3.43 -54.17
C THR A 143 24.10 4.59 -54.40
N SER A 144 24.43 5.87 -54.13
CA SER A 144 25.10 6.45 -52.95
C SER A 144 24.94 8.00 -52.91
N THR A 145 25.36 8.63 -51.81
CA THR A 145 25.80 10.04 -51.70
C THR A 145 24.86 11.22 -52.09
N SER A 146 24.25 11.79 -51.04
CA SER A 146 24.58 13.14 -50.51
C SER A 146 24.13 14.46 -51.21
N LYS A 147 23.99 15.49 -50.35
CA LYS A 147 24.00 16.97 -50.58
C LYS A 147 22.74 17.70 -51.13
N LYS A 148 22.12 18.42 -50.17
CA LYS A 148 21.83 19.88 -50.19
C LYS A 148 21.09 20.49 -51.41
N ASN A 149 19.85 20.94 -51.17
CA ASN A 149 19.39 22.35 -51.11
C ASN A 149 17.85 22.31 -50.95
N LYS A 150 17.15 22.94 -50.00
CA LYS A 150 17.29 24.17 -49.19
C LYS A 150 16.93 25.48 -49.91
N LYS A 151 15.73 25.99 -49.56
CA LYS A 151 15.16 27.35 -49.67
C LYS A 151 14.56 27.82 -51.02
N LYS A 152 13.32 28.30 -50.87
CA LYS A 152 12.64 29.42 -51.58
C LYS A 152 12.25 29.20 -53.06
N ALA A 153 11.17 29.84 -53.56
CA ALA A 153 9.99 30.42 -52.90
C ALA A 153 8.97 30.90 -53.95
N ARG A 154 7.70 30.94 -53.55
CA ARG A 154 6.62 31.84 -54.05
C ARG A 154 6.14 31.69 -55.51
N GLN A 155 4.82 31.84 -55.63
CA GLN A 155 4.07 32.48 -56.73
C GLN A 155 3.99 31.74 -58.08
N THR A 156 2.83 31.69 -58.74
CA THR A 156 1.42 31.92 -58.31
C THR A 156 0.50 31.21 -59.34
N ASP A 157 -0.81 31.48 -59.28
CA ASP A 157 -1.77 31.32 -60.39
C ASP A 157 -2.12 29.83 -60.68
N ALA A 158 -3.33 29.34 -60.36
CA ALA A 158 -4.66 29.67 -60.93
C ALA A 158 -4.78 29.19 -62.40
N ASP A 159 -5.92 28.71 -62.90
CA ASP A 159 -7.32 29.06 -62.60
C ASP A 159 -8.28 27.83 -62.59
N ASP A 160 -9.58 28.14 -62.41
CA ASP A 160 -10.80 27.40 -62.76
C ASP A 160 -11.19 26.07 -62.03
N ALA A 161 -12.47 25.77 -61.77
CA ALA A 161 -13.71 26.55 -61.50
C ALA A 161 -14.89 25.54 -61.30
N ASP A 162 -16.07 26.07 -60.96
CA ASP A 162 -17.43 25.48 -61.01
C ASP A 162 -17.81 24.28 -60.11
N ASP A 163 -19.00 24.24 -59.50
CA ASP A 163 -19.76 25.39 -58.94
C ASP A 163 -20.85 24.93 -57.95
N GLY A 164 -21.16 25.82 -56.99
CA GLY A 164 -22.47 25.97 -56.32
C GLY A 164 -23.10 24.84 -55.45
N ASP A 165 -24.02 25.15 -54.54
CA ASP A 165 -24.28 26.45 -53.88
C ASP A 165 -25.18 26.33 -52.63
N TYR A 166 -25.34 27.46 -51.93
CA TYR A 166 -26.38 27.88 -50.94
C TYR A 166 -25.95 28.24 -49.50
N GLU A 167 -25.64 29.53 -49.35
CA GLU A 167 -26.13 30.48 -48.32
C GLU A 167 -25.78 30.25 -46.82
N ASP A 168 -24.71 30.94 -46.40
CA ASP A 168 -24.72 32.08 -45.47
C ASP A 168 -25.53 32.07 -44.16
N CYS A 169 -24.82 32.39 -43.06
CA CYS A 169 -25.04 33.64 -42.31
C CYS A 169 -23.74 34.04 -41.56
N GLU A 170 -23.49 35.35 -41.45
CA GLU A 170 -22.20 35.93 -41.02
C GLU A 170 -22.10 36.25 -39.52
N ASP A 171 -20.90 36.70 -39.12
CA ASP A 171 -20.54 37.56 -37.97
C ASP A 171 -20.98 37.21 -36.54
N ASP A 172 -19.99 36.92 -35.69
CA ASP A 172 -19.61 37.87 -34.62
C ASP A 172 -18.18 37.60 -34.12
N ALA A 173 -17.18 38.29 -34.69
CA ALA A 173 -15.76 38.11 -34.37
C ALA A 173 -15.14 39.40 -33.82
N ALA A 174 -15.09 39.55 -32.49
CA ALA A 174 -14.54 40.72 -31.82
C ALA A 174 -13.76 40.38 -30.55
N GLY A 175 -12.57 40.97 -30.37
CA GLY A 175 -11.91 41.10 -29.06
C GLY A 175 -10.95 39.98 -28.62
N GLU A 176 -9.99 39.57 -29.47
CA GLU A 176 -8.72 39.02 -28.93
C GLU A 176 -7.78 40.18 -28.55
N ASP A 177 -8.07 40.83 -27.41
CA ASP A 177 -7.22 41.91 -26.89
C ASP A 177 -5.93 41.37 -26.24
N ASP A 178 -4.83 41.92 -26.75
CA ASP A 178 -3.42 41.76 -26.39
C ASP A 178 -3.13 41.63 -24.88
N ASP A 179 -2.79 40.42 -24.44
CA ASP A 179 -2.31 40.11 -23.08
C ASP A 179 -0.80 39.75 -23.08
N ASN A 180 -0.01 40.39 -23.94
CA ASN A 180 1.46 40.27 -23.98
C ASN A 180 2.15 41.27 -23.03
N GLN A 181 1.68 41.36 -21.78
CA GLN A 181 2.43 42.00 -20.69
C GLN A 181 3.37 41.00 -19.99
N ASP A 182 4.40 41.52 -19.32
CA ASP A 182 5.34 40.75 -18.48
C ASP A 182 4.62 40.08 -17.29
N SER A 183 3.97 38.95 -17.54
CA SER A 183 3.27 38.13 -16.55
C SER A 183 4.27 37.46 -15.61
N LYS A 184 4.73 38.25 -14.63
CA LYS A 184 5.51 37.85 -13.47
C LYS A 184 4.85 36.62 -12.81
N LYS A 185 5.38 35.44 -13.13
CA LYS A 185 4.69 34.15 -12.95
C LYS A 185 4.35 33.88 -11.48
N LEU A 186 3.12 34.20 -11.10
CA LEU A 186 2.59 34.13 -9.73
C LEU A 186 2.81 32.74 -9.12
N SER A 187 3.27 32.65 -7.88
CA SER A 187 3.32 31.35 -7.19
C SER A 187 1.92 30.81 -6.93
N ARG A 188 1.80 29.51 -6.63
CA ARG A 188 0.50 28.84 -6.41
C ARG A 188 -0.34 29.60 -5.36
N GLU A 189 0.33 30.06 -4.30
CA GLU A 189 -0.22 30.81 -3.17
C GLU A 189 -0.71 32.21 -3.57
N GLU A 190 0.05 32.91 -4.42
CA GLU A 190 -0.28 34.26 -4.90
C GLU A 190 -1.53 34.22 -5.79
N ALA A 191 -1.58 33.26 -6.73
CA ALA A 191 -2.74 33.08 -7.61
C ALA A 191 -4.02 32.72 -6.83
N ILE A 192 -3.92 31.82 -5.84
CA ILE A 192 -5.06 31.44 -4.96
C ILE A 192 -5.48 32.61 -4.06
N GLY A 193 -4.54 33.37 -3.50
CA GLY A 193 -4.82 34.55 -2.67
C GLY A 193 -5.57 35.64 -3.43
N GLU A 194 -5.14 35.95 -4.66
CA GLU A 194 -5.86 36.90 -5.53
C GLU A 194 -7.26 36.38 -5.92
N ALA A 195 -7.42 35.06 -6.15
CA ALA A 195 -8.73 34.47 -6.42
C ALA A 195 -9.68 34.57 -5.22
N LEU A 196 -9.20 34.34 -3.99
CA LEU A 196 -9.98 34.47 -2.76
C LEU A 196 -10.34 35.92 -2.39
N LEU A 197 -9.58 36.91 -2.88
CA LEU A 197 -9.90 38.34 -2.73
C LEU A 197 -10.97 38.81 -3.72
N GLN A 198 -11.02 38.22 -4.92
CA GLN A 198 -11.91 38.65 -6.00
C GLN A 198 -13.21 37.84 -6.08
N ASN A 199 -13.20 36.56 -5.67
CA ASN A 199 -14.38 35.72 -5.69
C ASN A 199 -15.33 36.03 -4.50
N THR A 200 -16.60 36.23 -4.80
CA THR A 200 -17.66 36.63 -3.86
C THR A 200 -18.74 35.57 -3.65
N THR A 201 -18.54 34.34 -4.12
CA THR A 201 -19.50 33.23 -3.99
C THR A 201 -18.95 32.01 -3.26
N LEU A 202 -17.63 31.82 -3.26
CA LEU A 202 -16.97 30.65 -2.68
C LEU A 202 -17.05 30.67 -1.15
N THR A 203 -17.69 29.64 -0.59
CA THR A 203 -17.86 29.39 0.85
C THR A 203 -16.95 28.24 1.33
N THR A 204 -16.72 27.23 0.50
CA THR A 204 -15.82 26.11 0.80
C THR A 204 -14.70 26.01 -0.23
N LEU A 205 -13.45 26.04 0.26
CA LEU A 205 -12.26 25.75 -0.51
C LEU A 205 -11.44 24.66 0.19
N ASP A 206 -11.30 23.50 -0.46
CA ASP A 206 -10.26 22.52 -0.12
C ASP A 206 -9.11 22.66 -1.10
N LEU A 207 -7.88 22.71 -0.58
CA LEU A 207 -6.62 22.81 -1.30
C LEU A 207 -5.75 21.55 -1.16
N GLY A 208 -6.17 20.53 -0.41
CA GLY A 208 -5.47 19.25 -0.28
C GLY A 208 -3.94 19.37 -0.09
N ASP A 209 -3.20 18.66 -0.95
CA ASP A 209 -1.75 18.77 -1.08
C ASP A 209 -1.28 19.84 -2.12
N CYS A 210 -2.20 20.59 -2.75
CA CYS A 210 -1.92 21.46 -3.92
C CYS A 210 -0.90 22.59 -3.68
N VAL A 211 -0.54 22.91 -2.43
CA VAL A 211 0.15 24.17 -2.08
C VAL A 211 1.32 23.95 -1.10
N ILE A 212 1.86 22.72 -1.03
CA ILE A 212 2.92 22.38 -0.07
C ILE A 212 4.31 22.84 -0.54
N ASP A 213 4.73 24.05 -0.14
CA ASP A 213 6.16 24.41 -0.08
C ASP A 213 6.71 24.23 1.34
N PHE A 214 7.49 23.16 1.56
CA PHE A 214 8.21 22.92 2.81
C PHE A 214 9.38 23.91 3.08
N LYS A 215 9.73 24.78 2.12
CA LYS A 215 10.97 25.59 2.17
C LYS A 215 10.75 27.10 2.34
N ASN A 216 9.60 27.68 1.98
CA ASN A 216 9.39 29.15 2.08
C ASN A 216 8.05 29.55 2.71
N ALA A 217 8.08 30.66 3.47
CA ALA A 217 6.90 31.25 4.10
C ALA A 217 6.08 32.08 3.10
N ARG A 218 5.23 31.42 2.30
CA ARG A 218 4.38 32.05 1.28
C ARG A 218 2.86 32.00 1.53
N MET A 219 2.40 31.68 2.75
CA MET A 219 0.97 31.77 3.09
C MET A 219 0.44 33.21 3.20
N GLN A 220 1.30 34.23 3.12
CA GLN A 220 0.96 35.65 3.18
C GLN A 220 -0.22 36.08 2.28
N PRO A 221 -0.30 35.71 0.98
CA PRO A 221 -1.42 36.12 0.12
C PRO A 221 -2.75 35.48 0.55
N ILE A 222 -2.72 34.21 0.98
CA ILE A 222 -3.91 33.48 1.46
C ILE A 222 -4.36 34.03 2.82
N ALA A 223 -3.43 34.37 3.72
CA ALA A 223 -3.75 35.03 4.99
C ALA A 223 -4.34 36.43 4.81
N ALA A 224 -3.75 37.24 3.91
CA ALA A 224 -4.27 38.56 3.54
C ALA A 224 -5.66 38.48 2.89
N ALA A 225 -5.93 37.42 2.13
CA ALA A 225 -7.26 37.11 1.60
C ALA A 225 -8.24 36.71 2.71
N LEU A 226 -7.86 35.81 3.61
CA LEU A 226 -8.71 35.33 4.73
C LEU A 226 -9.18 36.46 5.67
N ALA A 227 -8.34 37.45 5.94
CA ALA A 227 -8.73 38.61 6.78
C ALA A 227 -9.83 39.46 6.11
N GLN A 228 -9.81 39.56 4.79
CA GLN A 228 -10.68 40.45 4.00
C GLN A 228 -11.93 39.76 3.45
N ASN A 229 -11.82 38.49 3.04
CA ASN A 229 -12.93 37.72 2.50
C ASN A 229 -14.06 37.55 3.55
N LYS A 230 -15.31 37.63 3.08
CA LYS A 230 -16.54 37.56 3.90
C LYS A 230 -17.54 36.50 3.41
N THR A 231 -17.05 35.48 2.70
CA THR A 231 -17.86 34.40 2.11
C THR A 231 -17.37 33.02 2.53
N LEU A 232 -16.05 32.85 2.67
CA LEU A 232 -15.40 31.59 3.00
C LEU A 232 -15.71 31.18 4.46
N THR A 233 -16.37 30.04 4.61
CA THR A 233 -16.69 29.38 5.88
C THR A 233 -15.79 28.17 6.14
N THR A 234 -15.28 27.53 5.09
CA THR A 234 -14.40 26.35 5.17
C THR A 234 -13.14 26.56 4.35
N LEU A 235 -11.97 26.48 4.98
CA LEU A 235 -10.68 26.36 4.32
C LEU A 235 -9.99 25.07 4.76
N ARG A 236 -9.89 24.10 3.85
CA ARG A 236 -9.01 22.95 4.05
C ARG A 236 -7.71 23.13 3.29
N THR A 237 -6.61 22.89 3.97
CA THR A 237 -5.26 22.80 3.41
C THR A 237 -4.42 21.83 4.26
N ARG A 238 -3.30 21.35 3.75
CA ARG A 238 -2.25 20.68 4.54
C ARG A 238 -1.04 21.57 4.81
N ASN A 239 -1.11 22.84 4.42
CA ASN A 239 -0.04 23.80 4.63
C ASN A 239 0.18 24.12 6.10
N ARG A 240 1.37 24.66 6.41
CA ARG A 240 1.69 25.18 7.73
C ARG A 240 0.80 26.38 8.06
N ILE A 241 -0.02 26.22 9.09
CA ILE A 241 -0.69 27.31 9.80
C ILE A 241 0.36 27.97 10.68
N ASP A 242 0.85 29.13 10.24
CA ASP A 242 1.82 29.95 10.96
C ASP A 242 1.13 31.11 11.71
N ALA A 243 1.93 32.01 12.27
CA ALA A 243 1.42 33.19 12.97
C ALA A 243 0.61 34.13 12.07
N VAL A 244 0.86 34.15 10.75
CA VAL A 244 0.18 35.05 9.80
C VAL A 244 -1.26 34.59 9.58
N ILE A 245 -1.48 33.28 9.40
CA ILE A 245 -2.84 32.71 9.34
C ILE A 245 -3.56 32.90 10.68
N ALA A 246 -2.87 32.67 11.80
CA ALA A 246 -3.46 32.88 13.12
C ALA A 246 -3.88 34.34 13.38
N ASP A 247 -3.04 35.32 13.03
CA ASP A 247 -3.41 36.74 13.16
C ASP A 247 -4.54 37.12 12.18
N ALA A 248 -4.58 36.57 10.96
CA ALA A 248 -5.70 36.78 10.03
C ALA A 248 -7.05 36.26 10.56
N LEU A 249 -7.06 35.14 11.30
CA LEU A 249 -8.27 34.60 11.94
C LEU A 249 -8.85 35.53 13.02
N THR A 250 -8.06 36.45 13.59
CA THR A 250 -8.59 37.47 14.53
C THR A 250 -9.47 38.52 13.83
N GLN A 251 -9.32 38.68 12.51
CA GLN A 251 -10.07 39.63 11.68
C GLN A 251 -11.11 38.95 10.77
N ASN A 252 -10.99 37.63 10.57
CA ASN A 252 -11.99 36.85 9.88
C ASN A 252 -13.24 36.64 10.77
N THR A 253 -14.41 36.74 10.16
CA THR A 253 -15.73 36.71 10.81
C THR A 253 -16.69 35.72 10.16
N THR A 254 -16.18 34.72 9.43
CA THR A 254 -16.97 33.77 8.63
C THR A 254 -16.46 32.34 8.68
N LEU A 255 -15.16 32.13 8.87
CA LEU A 255 -14.54 30.82 8.87
C LEU A 255 -14.95 30.02 10.11
N THR A 256 -15.64 28.91 9.86
CA THR A 256 -16.09 27.93 10.86
C THR A 256 -15.19 26.69 10.88
N GLU A 257 -14.57 26.34 9.75
CA GLU A 257 -13.73 25.16 9.59
C GLU A 257 -12.37 25.48 8.97
N LEU A 258 -11.30 24.98 9.59
CA LEU A 258 -9.92 25.10 9.13
C LEU A 258 -9.19 23.75 9.21
N SER A 259 -8.35 23.42 8.21
CA SER A 259 -7.34 22.36 8.34
C SER A 259 -5.93 22.85 8.05
N GLY A 260 -4.92 22.17 8.63
CA GLY A 260 -3.51 22.39 8.29
C GLY A 260 -2.51 21.73 9.25
N TYR A 261 -1.23 21.99 9.02
CA TYR A 261 -0.14 21.60 9.91
C TYR A 261 0.18 22.73 10.90
N LEU A 262 0.30 22.40 12.20
CA LEU A 262 0.74 23.34 13.23
C LEU A 262 2.14 22.97 13.76
N ASP A 263 3.09 23.91 13.69
CA ASP A 263 4.31 23.88 14.53
C ASP A 263 4.07 24.58 15.87
N ALA A 264 5.01 24.49 16.82
CA ALA A 264 4.86 25.12 18.15
C ALA A 264 4.51 26.62 18.09
N ASN A 265 5.08 27.38 17.15
CA ASN A 265 4.79 28.81 17.02
C ASN A 265 3.39 29.04 16.44
N GLY A 266 3.03 28.33 15.37
CA GLY A 266 1.69 28.37 14.79
C GLY A 266 0.60 28.01 15.79
N ALA A 267 0.81 26.95 16.58
CA ALA A 267 -0.12 26.52 17.63
C ALA A 267 -0.23 27.52 18.79
N GLN A 268 0.87 28.17 19.19
CA GLN A 268 0.82 29.22 20.21
C GLN A 268 0.06 30.46 19.71
N SER A 269 0.27 30.89 18.46
CA SER A 269 -0.49 31.98 17.86
C SER A 269 -1.96 31.61 17.65
N MET A 270 -2.26 30.35 17.26
CA MET A 270 -3.62 29.83 17.14
C MET A 270 -4.36 29.85 18.48
N ALA A 271 -3.72 29.41 19.59
CA ALA A 271 -4.32 29.47 20.92
C ALA A 271 -4.74 30.91 21.29
N LYS A 272 -3.87 31.89 21.03
CA LYS A 272 -4.16 33.32 21.20
C LYS A 272 -5.30 33.77 20.27
N ALA A 273 -5.27 33.41 18.99
CA ALA A 273 -6.27 33.82 18.01
C ALA A 273 -7.68 33.33 18.38
N LEU A 274 -7.79 32.11 18.92
CA LEU A 274 -9.05 31.51 19.40
C LEU A 274 -9.57 32.10 20.72
N THR A 275 -8.89 33.11 21.30
CA THR A 275 -9.49 33.97 22.34
C THR A 275 -10.24 35.18 21.78
N GLN A 276 -10.12 35.43 20.47
CA GLN A 276 -10.66 36.62 19.79
C GLN A 276 -11.56 36.25 18.61
N ASN A 277 -11.21 35.21 17.86
CA ASN A 277 -12.10 34.65 16.83
C ASN A 277 -13.33 34.01 17.49
N ALA A 278 -14.51 34.38 17.00
CA ALA A 278 -15.80 33.95 17.54
C ALA A 278 -16.53 32.94 16.62
N THR A 279 -15.87 32.41 15.58
CA THR A 279 -16.53 31.67 14.50
C THR A 279 -15.99 30.25 14.28
N LEU A 280 -14.70 29.99 14.56
CA LEU A 280 -14.11 28.69 14.30
C LEU A 280 -14.64 27.65 15.29
N THR A 281 -15.38 26.68 14.76
CA THR A 281 -15.97 25.55 15.50
C THR A 281 -15.23 24.24 15.25
N THR A 282 -14.54 24.11 14.11
CA THR A 282 -13.86 22.88 13.69
C THR A 282 -12.42 23.15 13.26
N LEU A 283 -11.47 22.38 13.82
CA LEU A 283 -10.05 22.47 13.50
C LEU A 283 -9.47 21.06 13.28
N TYR A 284 -8.93 20.84 12.08
CA TYR A 284 -8.22 19.61 11.72
C TYR A 284 -6.71 19.89 11.67
N VAL A 285 -5.95 19.26 12.55
CA VAL A 285 -4.50 19.42 12.69
C VAL A 285 -3.82 18.13 12.23
N GLY A 286 -2.76 18.20 11.41
CA GLY A 286 -2.00 16.98 11.12
C GLY A 286 -0.72 17.15 10.34
N TRP A 287 -0.16 16.01 9.92
CA TRP A 287 0.96 15.92 8.96
C TRP A 287 2.19 16.75 9.38
N GLY A 288 2.74 16.46 10.56
CA GLY A 288 3.79 17.26 11.17
C GLY A 288 4.73 16.49 12.09
N LYS A 289 5.83 17.15 12.49
CA LYS A 289 6.71 16.68 13.57
C LYS A 289 6.23 17.27 14.89
N PHE A 290 5.34 16.58 15.59
CA PHE A 290 4.83 17.02 16.88
C PHE A 290 5.82 16.68 17.99
N GLY A 291 6.53 17.67 18.50
CA GLY A 291 7.32 17.54 19.71
C GLY A 291 6.49 17.82 20.98
N PRO A 292 7.15 17.79 22.16
CA PRO A 292 6.53 18.22 23.41
C PRO A 292 6.10 19.69 23.43
N ALA A 293 6.62 20.54 22.54
CA ALA A 293 6.23 21.95 22.44
C ALA A 293 4.87 22.08 21.73
N GLU A 294 4.72 21.42 20.58
CA GLU A 294 3.50 21.38 19.77
C GLU A 294 2.32 20.79 20.58
N THR A 295 2.54 19.72 21.35
CA THR A 295 1.48 19.11 22.18
C THR A 295 1.08 19.95 23.38
N ASN A 296 2.01 20.66 24.02
CA ASN A 296 1.67 21.67 25.02
C ASN A 296 0.84 22.83 24.41
N ALA A 297 1.10 23.19 23.15
CA ALA A 297 0.34 24.21 22.46
C ALA A 297 -1.08 23.75 22.06
N ILE A 298 -1.28 22.48 21.70
CA ILE A 298 -2.63 21.89 21.55
C ILE A 298 -3.42 21.95 22.87
N ALA A 299 -2.76 21.64 24.00
CA ALA A 299 -3.39 21.80 25.32
C ALA A 299 -3.67 23.28 25.67
N ALA A 300 -2.87 24.22 25.17
CA ALA A 300 -3.12 25.66 25.31
C ALA A 300 -4.34 26.11 24.49
N ILE A 301 -4.51 25.63 23.24
CA ILE A 301 -5.71 25.82 22.42
C ILE A 301 -6.95 25.37 23.21
N LEU A 302 -6.98 24.10 23.65
CA LEU A 302 -8.12 23.53 24.38
C LEU A 302 -8.45 24.22 25.70
N LYS A 303 -7.47 24.89 26.33
CA LYS A 303 -7.65 25.68 27.57
C LYS A 303 -8.19 27.09 27.31
N GLN A 304 -7.83 27.71 26.19
CA GLN A 304 -8.18 29.10 25.86
C GLN A 304 -9.44 29.22 24.99
N ASN A 305 -9.82 28.13 24.33
CA ASN A 305 -10.95 28.04 23.42
C ASN A 305 -12.34 28.29 24.05
N SER A 306 -13.14 29.13 23.40
CA SER A 306 -14.56 29.36 23.70
C SER A 306 -15.55 28.90 22.61
N THR A 307 -15.09 28.49 21.42
CA THR A 307 -15.96 28.22 20.25
C THR A 307 -15.78 26.86 19.58
N LEU A 308 -14.57 26.31 19.62
CA LEU A 308 -14.21 25.04 18.99
C LEU A 308 -14.99 23.89 19.65
N THR A 309 -15.82 23.21 18.86
CA THR A 309 -16.58 22.01 19.25
C THR A 309 -15.90 20.74 18.76
N THR A 310 -15.16 20.79 17.64
CA THR A 310 -14.48 19.66 17.02
C THR A 310 -12.98 19.92 16.88
N LEU A 311 -12.17 19.06 17.50
CA LEU A 311 -10.73 19.00 17.29
C LEU A 311 -10.33 17.61 16.80
N GLU A 312 -9.75 17.56 15.62
CA GLU A 312 -9.11 16.37 15.08
C GLU A 312 -7.60 16.59 14.96
N VAL A 313 -6.81 15.62 15.44
CA VAL A 313 -5.35 15.64 15.34
C VAL A 313 -4.87 14.31 14.76
N PHE A 314 -4.08 14.36 13.69
CA PHE A 314 -3.55 13.19 12.99
C PHE A 314 -2.05 13.31 12.68
N GLY A 315 -1.21 12.55 13.39
CA GLY A 315 0.22 12.45 13.11
C GLY A 315 0.98 11.70 14.20
N PRO A 316 2.04 10.93 13.88
CA PRO A 316 2.53 9.84 14.73
C PRO A 316 3.34 10.23 15.98
N GLN A 317 3.08 11.39 16.61
CA GLN A 317 3.97 11.97 17.65
C GLN A 317 3.31 12.74 18.82
N ILE A 318 2.01 12.64 19.10
CA ILE A 318 1.46 13.22 20.37
C ILE A 318 2.00 12.45 21.59
N GLY A 319 1.96 11.12 21.52
CA GLY A 319 2.38 10.22 22.60
C GLY A 319 1.60 10.36 23.90
N ASP A 320 2.05 9.62 24.93
CA ASP A 320 1.45 9.67 26.26
C ASP A 320 1.52 11.07 26.90
N PHE A 321 2.63 11.78 26.71
CA PHE A 321 2.83 13.12 27.28
C PHE A 321 1.81 14.14 26.75
N GLY A 322 1.55 14.14 25.44
CA GLY A 322 0.56 15.02 24.85
C GLY A 322 -0.87 14.64 25.23
N ALA A 323 -1.19 13.34 25.28
CA ALA A 323 -2.48 12.85 25.76
C ALA A 323 -2.73 13.20 27.25
N GLN A 324 -1.69 13.20 28.09
CA GLN A 324 -1.76 13.66 29.47
C GLN A 324 -2.02 15.17 29.58
N ALA A 325 -1.36 15.99 28.73
CA ALA A 325 -1.62 17.42 28.66
C ALA A 325 -3.06 17.73 28.20
N ILE A 326 -3.56 17.01 27.19
CA ILE A 326 -4.94 17.10 26.68
C ILE A 326 -5.94 16.67 27.77
N GLY A 327 -5.77 15.51 28.40
CA GLY A 327 -6.67 15.03 29.47
C GLY A 327 -6.77 16.00 30.65
N LYS A 328 -5.65 16.62 31.04
CA LYS A 328 -5.62 17.63 32.11
C LYS A 328 -6.49 18.87 31.81
N VAL A 329 -6.54 19.33 30.57
CA VAL A 329 -7.39 20.49 30.18
C VAL A 329 -8.81 20.06 29.82
N LEU A 330 -9.00 18.85 29.30
CA LEU A 330 -10.31 18.27 28.99
C LEU A 330 -11.21 18.15 30.23
N LYS A 331 -10.64 17.99 31.44
CA LYS A 331 -11.40 18.08 32.71
C LYS A 331 -12.12 19.41 32.93
N GLN A 332 -11.67 20.49 32.28
CA GLN A 332 -12.21 21.85 32.45
C GLN A 332 -12.87 22.41 31.17
N ASN A 333 -12.61 21.82 30.01
CA ASN A 333 -13.19 22.27 28.76
C ASN A 333 -14.68 21.85 28.66
N THR A 334 -15.56 22.82 28.41
CA THR A 334 -17.02 22.65 28.29
C THR A 334 -17.55 22.90 26.88
N THR A 335 -16.67 23.07 25.89
CA THR A 335 -17.01 23.50 24.52
C THR A 335 -16.77 22.41 23.48
N LEU A 336 -15.76 21.56 23.69
CA LEU A 336 -15.38 20.47 22.81
C LEU A 336 -16.35 19.29 22.98
N THR A 337 -17.11 18.98 21.92
CA THR A 337 -18.03 17.84 21.86
C THR A 337 -17.41 16.65 21.13
N ALA A 338 -16.49 16.89 20.19
CA ALA A 338 -15.78 15.86 19.44
C ALA A 338 -14.25 16.01 19.55
N LEU A 339 -13.60 14.96 20.04
CA LEU A 339 -12.14 14.84 20.14
C LEU A 339 -11.68 13.61 19.35
N ARG A 340 -10.82 13.82 18.37
CA ARG A 340 -10.33 12.76 17.49
C ARG A 340 -8.81 12.79 17.45
N LEU A 341 -8.17 11.74 17.96
CA LEU A 341 -6.72 11.62 18.08
C LEU A 341 -6.21 10.37 17.34
N LEU A 342 -6.52 10.26 16.05
CA LEU A 342 -6.16 9.10 15.23
C LEU A 342 -4.65 9.00 14.95
N GLY A 343 -4.05 7.82 15.17
CA GLY A 343 -2.68 7.51 14.72
C GLY A 343 -1.58 8.35 15.37
N ASN A 344 -1.68 8.60 16.68
CA ASN A 344 -0.89 9.59 17.41
C ASN A 344 0.17 9.02 18.36
N ASP A 345 0.37 7.70 18.31
CA ASP A 345 1.21 6.89 19.21
C ASP A 345 0.91 7.03 20.71
N ILE A 346 -0.37 7.26 21.05
CA ILE A 346 -0.85 7.32 22.43
C ILE A 346 -0.84 5.90 23.03
N GLY A 347 -0.26 5.76 24.22
CA GLY A 347 -0.22 4.51 24.98
C GLY A 347 -1.16 4.51 26.19
N SER A 348 -1.02 3.49 27.03
CA SER A 348 -1.85 3.32 28.23
C SER A 348 -1.81 4.51 29.19
N ALA A 349 -0.66 5.17 29.38
CA ALA A 349 -0.52 6.27 30.33
C ALA A 349 -1.13 7.59 29.81
N GLY A 350 -1.24 7.76 28.50
CA GLY A 350 -2.00 8.81 27.85
C GLY A 350 -3.50 8.55 27.91
N THR A 351 -3.93 7.34 27.55
CA THR A 351 -5.35 6.93 27.63
C THR A 351 -5.88 6.99 29.06
N GLN A 352 -5.07 6.64 30.07
CA GLN A 352 -5.43 6.78 31.49
C GLN A 352 -5.80 8.23 31.86
N ALA A 353 -5.03 9.21 31.39
CA ALA A 353 -5.32 10.62 31.65
C ALA A 353 -6.56 11.13 30.88
N ILE A 354 -6.86 10.56 29.72
CA ILE A 354 -8.09 10.83 28.97
C ILE A 354 -9.30 10.20 29.68
N GLY A 355 -9.25 8.91 30.04
CA GLY A 355 -10.33 8.23 30.78
C GLY A 355 -10.63 8.89 32.12
N GLU A 356 -9.59 9.25 32.87
CA GLU A 356 -9.71 10.03 34.11
C GLU A 356 -10.28 11.44 33.88
N ALA A 357 -10.18 12.02 32.68
CA ALA A 357 -10.87 13.25 32.31
C ALA A 357 -12.35 13.05 31.95
N LEU A 358 -12.67 11.98 31.21
CA LEU A 358 -14.04 11.61 30.82
C LEU A 358 -14.97 11.38 32.02
N LYS A 359 -14.45 10.89 33.15
CA LYS A 359 -15.22 10.72 34.41
C LYS A 359 -15.86 12.02 34.92
N THR A 360 -15.29 13.19 34.57
CA THR A 360 -15.77 14.51 35.02
C THR A 360 -16.15 15.46 33.88
N ASN A 361 -15.71 15.21 32.65
CA ASN A 361 -16.11 16.02 31.50
C ASN A 361 -17.59 15.76 31.16
N SER A 362 -18.34 16.83 30.91
CA SER A 362 -19.78 16.81 30.61
C SER A 362 -20.14 17.46 29.26
N ALA A 363 -19.18 17.54 28.33
CA ALA A 363 -19.36 18.16 27.01
C ALA A 363 -19.04 17.20 25.87
N LEU A 364 -18.07 16.30 26.05
CA LEU A 364 -17.63 15.36 25.03
C LEU A 364 -18.69 14.28 24.80
N THR A 365 -19.15 14.17 23.55
CA THR A 365 -20.06 13.14 23.06
C THR A 365 -19.35 12.14 22.14
N THR A 366 -18.31 12.59 21.42
CA THR A 366 -17.53 11.76 20.48
C THR A 366 -16.06 11.72 20.86
N LEU A 367 -15.53 10.50 21.02
CA LEU A 367 -14.11 10.24 21.22
C LEU A 367 -13.62 9.20 20.21
N VAL A 368 -12.61 9.55 19.41
CA VAL A 368 -11.93 8.63 18.49
C VAL A 368 -10.45 8.57 18.87
N LEU A 369 -9.97 7.38 19.21
CA LEU A 369 -8.57 7.11 19.55
C LEU A 369 -7.93 6.07 18.61
N ASP A 370 -8.47 5.88 17.41
CA ASP A 370 -8.04 4.82 16.48
C ASP A 370 -6.53 4.83 16.18
N LYS A 371 -5.97 3.64 15.90
CA LYS A 371 -4.58 3.41 15.47
C LYS A 371 -3.52 3.85 16.49
N ASN A 372 -3.85 3.78 17.78
CA ASN A 372 -2.93 4.07 18.90
C ASN A 372 -2.46 2.76 19.59
N LYS A 373 -1.57 2.85 20.57
CA LYS A 373 -1.00 1.70 21.32
C LYS A 373 -1.58 1.60 22.73
N ILE A 374 -2.90 1.76 22.85
CA ILE A 374 -3.62 1.95 24.11
C ILE A 374 -3.33 0.83 25.13
N GLY A 375 -3.36 -0.43 24.69
CA GLY A 375 -3.08 -1.59 25.55
C GLY A 375 -4.10 -1.81 26.67
N GLU A 376 -3.89 -2.89 27.41
CA GLU A 376 -4.86 -3.41 28.39
C GLU A 376 -5.17 -2.40 29.50
N ALA A 377 -4.14 -1.84 30.13
CA ALA A 377 -4.27 -0.84 31.19
C ALA A 377 -4.82 0.52 30.70
N GLY A 378 -4.87 0.76 29.38
CA GLY A 378 -5.61 1.87 28.78
C GLY A 378 -7.08 1.53 28.55
N GLY A 379 -7.38 0.28 28.14
CA GLY A 379 -8.74 -0.24 28.02
C GLY A 379 -9.50 -0.24 29.34
N LEU A 380 -8.89 -0.70 30.44
CA LEU A 380 -9.48 -0.63 31.78
C LEU A 380 -9.82 0.82 32.18
N ALA A 381 -8.95 1.79 31.85
CA ALA A 381 -9.19 3.20 32.19
C ALA A 381 -10.33 3.84 31.38
N ILE A 382 -10.63 3.32 30.18
CA ILE A 382 -11.82 3.68 29.40
C ILE A 382 -13.07 2.99 29.97
N ALA A 383 -12.98 1.74 30.41
CA ALA A 383 -14.07 1.05 31.10
C ALA A 383 -14.51 1.79 32.38
N ASP A 384 -13.56 2.12 33.26
CA ASP A 384 -13.76 2.95 34.45
C ASP A 384 -14.43 4.31 34.12
N ALA A 385 -14.11 4.88 32.96
CA ALA A 385 -14.70 6.13 32.51
C ALA A 385 -16.14 5.95 32.03
N LEU A 386 -16.45 4.88 31.29
CA LEU A 386 -17.79 4.60 30.74
C LEU A 386 -18.83 4.29 31.82
N VAL A 387 -18.43 3.71 32.97
CA VAL A 387 -19.35 3.52 34.11
C VAL A 387 -19.82 4.87 34.67
N CYS A 388 -18.92 5.84 34.81
CA CYS A 388 -19.22 7.15 35.39
C CYS A 388 -19.78 8.17 34.40
N ASN A 389 -19.22 8.26 33.19
CA ASN A 389 -19.61 9.25 32.19
C ASN A 389 -21.05 9.01 31.68
N LYS A 390 -21.77 10.10 31.42
CA LYS A 390 -23.16 10.13 30.91
C LYS A 390 -23.35 11.11 29.74
N THR A 391 -22.29 11.35 28.95
CA THR A 391 -22.33 12.27 27.79
C THR A 391 -21.76 11.64 26.52
N LEU A 392 -20.83 10.69 26.64
CA LEU A 392 -20.24 10.00 25.51
C LEU A 392 -21.29 9.09 24.85
N THR A 393 -21.55 9.34 23.57
CA THR A 393 -22.43 8.57 22.70
C THR A 393 -21.64 7.72 21.71
N THR A 394 -20.46 8.20 21.30
CA THR A 394 -19.66 7.60 20.23
C THR A 394 -18.22 7.40 20.70
N LEU A 395 -17.77 6.15 20.70
CA LEU A 395 -16.41 5.75 21.08
C LEU A 395 -15.79 4.86 20.00
N SER A 396 -14.69 5.31 19.41
CA SER A 396 -13.92 4.50 18.45
C SER A 396 -12.52 4.21 18.96
N LEU A 397 -12.18 2.93 18.93
CA LEU A 397 -10.96 2.33 19.43
C LEU A 397 -10.37 1.36 18.39
N TYR A 398 -10.55 1.64 17.09
CA TYR A 398 -10.10 0.76 16.01
C TYR A 398 -8.58 0.60 16.02
N TRP A 399 -8.10 -0.63 15.94
CA TRP A 399 -6.69 -0.98 15.89
C TRP A 399 -5.86 -0.42 17.07
N CYS A 400 -6.45 -0.38 18.27
CA CYS A 400 -5.83 0.19 19.48
C CYS A 400 -4.99 -0.80 20.31
N SER A 401 -4.90 -2.06 19.88
CA SER A 401 -4.14 -3.13 20.55
C SER A 401 -4.52 -3.33 22.03
N ILE A 402 -5.81 -3.19 22.38
CA ILE A 402 -6.28 -3.18 23.78
C ILE A 402 -6.07 -4.53 24.49
N GLY A 403 -6.28 -5.66 23.83
CA GLY A 403 -6.13 -6.98 24.46
C GLY A 403 -7.34 -7.43 25.29
N ASP A 404 -7.40 -8.74 25.52
CA ASP A 404 -8.57 -9.50 25.99
C ASP A 404 -9.27 -8.88 27.21
N ALA A 405 -8.52 -8.64 28.30
CA ALA A 405 -9.09 -8.15 29.56
C ALA A 405 -9.47 -6.66 29.50
N GLY A 406 -8.81 -5.87 28.66
CA GLY A 406 -9.17 -4.47 28.43
C GLY A 406 -10.47 -4.34 27.65
N VAL A 407 -10.71 -5.22 26.68
CA VAL A 407 -12.00 -5.29 25.97
C VAL A 407 -13.09 -5.88 26.86
N GLU A 408 -12.79 -6.89 27.69
CA GLU A 408 -13.73 -7.48 28.65
C GLU A 408 -14.20 -6.45 29.69
N ALA A 409 -13.31 -5.62 30.21
CA ALA A 409 -13.66 -4.51 31.09
C ALA A 409 -14.57 -3.49 30.39
N ILE A 410 -14.27 -3.10 29.15
CA ILE A 410 -15.12 -2.18 28.36
C ILE A 410 -16.51 -2.79 28.16
N VAL A 411 -16.60 -4.06 27.77
CA VAL A 411 -17.87 -4.77 27.55
C VAL A 411 -18.71 -4.85 28.83
N HIS A 412 -18.10 -5.12 29.99
CA HIS A 412 -18.83 -5.09 31.26
C HIS A 412 -19.25 -3.68 31.70
N ALA A 413 -18.50 -2.62 31.36
CA ALA A 413 -18.94 -1.25 31.61
C ALA A 413 -20.21 -0.89 30.83
N LEU A 414 -20.44 -1.49 29.66
CA LEU A 414 -21.65 -1.30 28.85
C LEU A 414 -22.89 -2.00 29.44
N GLU A 415 -22.74 -2.96 30.35
CA GLU A 415 -23.88 -3.50 31.11
C GLU A 415 -24.52 -2.43 32.04
N GLN A 416 -23.81 -1.32 32.30
CA GLN A 416 -24.27 -0.20 33.15
C GLN A 416 -24.23 1.17 32.45
N ASN A 417 -23.57 1.30 31.29
CA ASN A 417 -23.62 2.53 30.52
C ASN A 417 -24.93 2.62 29.72
N THR A 418 -25.58 3.78 29.78
CA THR A 418 -26.88 4.04 29.17
C THR A 418 -26.84 5.23 28.19
N THR A 419 -25.66 5.57 27.67
CA THR A 419 -25.45 6.76 26.82
C THR A 419 -24.67 6.47 25.55
N LEU A 420 -23.80 5.46 25.56
CA LEU A 420 -23.08 5.02 24.39
C LEU A 420 -24.03 4.32 23.42
N THR A 421 -24.12 4.86 22.21
CA THR A 421 -24.92 4.35 21.10
C THR A 421 -24.06 3.72 20.02
N SER A 422 -22.80 4.15 19.87
CA SER A 422 -21.87 3.65 18.86
C SER A 422 -20.51 3.28 19.47
N LEU A 423 -20.10 2.03 19.26
CA LEU A 423 -18.82 1.49 19.73
C LEU A 423 -18.07 0.74 18.63
N ASN A 424 -16.87 1.20 18.32
CA ASN A 424 -15.95 0.50 17.41
C ASN A 424 -14.77 -0.09 18.19
N LEU A 425 -14.70 -1.43 18.23
CA LEU A 425 -13.63 -2.24 18.84
C LEU A 425 -12.83 -3.03 17.79
N ASN A 426 -12.96 -2.71 16.51
CA ASN A 426 -12.38 -3.46 15.39
C ASN A 426 -10.84 -3.55 15.47
N HIS A 427 -10.28 -4.70 15.08
CA HIS A 427 -8.84 -4.99 15.04
C HIS A 427 -8.10 -4.77 16.39
N ASN A 428 -8.78 -4.98 17.52
CA ASN A 428 -8.15 -5.11 18.82
C ASN A 428 -7.72 -6.56 19.03
N ILE A 429 -6.39 -6.75 19.11
CA ILE A 429 -5.77 -8.07 19.11
C ILE A 429 -6.34 -8.92 20.25
N THR A 430 -6.91 -10.07 19.86
CA THR A 430 -7.51 -11.16 20.66
C THR A 430 -8.74 -10.80 21.53
N LEU A 431 -9.87 -11.44 21.18
CA LEU A 431 -10.98 -11.71 22.11
C LEU A 431 -10.80 -13.10 22.73
N GLY A 432 -10.47 -13.15 24.00
CA GLY A 432 -10.35 -14.39 24.78
C GLY A 432 -11.71 -15.03 25.05
N CYS A 433 -11.69 -16.26 25.61
CA CYS A 433 -12.92 -16.98 25.92
C CYS A 433 -13.82 -16.27 26.95
N GLY A 434 -13.27 -15.45 27.85
CA GLY A 434 -14.02 -14.57 28.74
C GLY A 434 -14.76 -13.48 27.96
N THR A 435 -14.04 -12.68 27.18
CA THR A 435 -14.60 -11.60 26.36
C THR A 435 -15.66 -12.09 25.37
N GLN A 436 -15.47 -13.27 24.77
CA GLN A 436 -16.46 -13.91 23.87
C GLN A 436 -17.75 -14.34 24.59
N ALA A 437 -17.70 -14.59 25.91
CA ALA A 437 -18.89 -14.85 26.73
C ALA A 437 -19.51 -13.57 27.31
N ALA A 438 -18.72 -12.51 27.50
CA ALA A 438 -19.19 -11.21 27.99
C ALA A 438 -20.02 -10.44 26.93
N ILE A 439 -19.58 -10.42 25.66
CA ILE A 439 -20.26 -9.70 24.57
C ILE A 439 -21.75 -10.11 24.42
N PRO A 440 -22.11 -11.41 24.38
CA PRO A 440 -23.51 -11.87 24.37
C PRO A 440 -24.33 -11.39 25.56
N ARG A 441 -23.77 -11.42 26.79
CA ARG A 441 -24.46 -10.96 27.99
C ARG A 441 -24.74 -9.46 27.92
N MET A 442 -23.73 -8.68 27.52
CA MET A 442 -23.86 -7.24 27.33
C MET A 442 -24.96 -6.93 26.32
N LEU A 443 -25.00 -7.62 25.17
CA LEU A 443 -26.06 -7.46 24.16
C LEU A 443 -27.47 -7.86 24.64
N GLN A 444 -27.60 -8.74 25.64
CA GLN A 444 -28.90 -9.09 26.23
C GLN A 444 -29.41 -8.04 27.25
N VAL A 445 -28.52 -7.23 27.83
CA VAL A 445 -28.84 -6.28 28.91
C VAL A 445 -28.81 -4.82 28.43
N ASN A 446 -27.87 -4.46 27.56
CA ASN A 446 -27.75 -3.12 27.02
C ASN A 446 -28.79 -2.88 25.91
N THR A 447 -29.62 -1.86 26.10
CA THR A 447 -30.65 -1.43 25.14
C THR A 447 -30.40 -0.02 24.58
N THR A 448 -29.16 0.50 24.67
CA THR A 448 -28.78 1.85 24.19
C THR A 448 -27.80 1.81 23.03
N LEU A 449 -26.99 0.75 22.94
CA LEU A 449 -26.06 0.53 21.85
C LEU A 449 -26.84 0.18 20.58
N THR A 450 -26.70 1.03 19.56
CA THR A 450 -27.29 0.87 18.23
C THR A 450 -26.26 0.36 17.22
N GLU A 451 -24.98 0.71 17.41
CA GLU A 451 -23.89 0.32 16.50
C GLU A 451 -22.74 -0.36 17.26
N LEU A 452 -22.29 -1.51 16.74
CA LEU A 452 -21.17 -2.27 17.31
C LEU A 452 -20.29 -2.85 16.19
N ASP A 453 -19.00 -2.48 16.18
CA ASP A 453 -17.99 -3.11 15.32
C ASP A 453 -17.03 -4.01 16.12
N LEU A 454 -17.07 -5.31 15.78
CA LEU A 454 -16.23 -6.37 16.33
C LEU A 454 -15.33 -6.99 15.24
N GLY A 455 -15.06 -6.27 14.15
CA GLY A 455 -14.25 -6.75 13.04
C GLY A 455 -12.82 -7.13 13.44
N ASP A 456 -12.21 -8.07 12.72
CA ASP A 456 -10.80 -8.50 12.84
C ASP A 456 -10.32 -8.93 14.26
N ASN A 457 -11.28 -9.28 15.14
CA ASN A 457 -11.05 -9.57 16.56
C ASN A 457 -10.90 -11.06 16.91
N ARG A 458 -10.83 -11.94 15.89
CA ARG A 458 -10.68 -13.41 15.99
C ARG A 458 -11.82 -14.16 16.71
N LEU A 459 -13.07 -13.71 16.53
CA LEU A 459 -14.25 -14.48 16.91
C LEU A 459 -14.25 -15.87 16.25
N ASN A 460 -14.66 -16.88 17.01
CA ASN A 460 -14.84 -18.27 16.55
C ASN A 460 -16.33 -18.64 16.49
N SER A 461 -16.65 -19.86 16.05
CA SER A 461 -18.01 -20.39 15.91
C SER A 461 -18.86 -20.34 17.18
N VAL A 462 -18.27 -20.55 18.36
CA VAL A 462 -18.98 -20.46 19.66
C VAL A 462 -19.33 -19.00 19.98
N GLY A 463 -18.38 -18.09 19.77
CA GLY A 463 -18.63 -16.64 19.89
C GLY A 463 -19.73 -16.16 18.95
N PHE A 464 -19.75 -16.62 17.70
CA PHE A 464 -20.82 -16.31 16.75
C PHE A 464 -22.17 -16.89 17.13
N GLN A 465 -22.23 -18.12 17.65
CA GLN A 465 -23.49 -18.70 18.14
C GLN A 465 -24.04 -17.88 19.31
N ALA A 466 -23.22 -17.55 20.31
CA ALA A 466 -23.67 -16.80 21.47
C ALA A 466 -24.09 -15.36 21.11
N ILE A 467 -23.41 -14.72 20.15
CA ILE A 467 -23.86 -13.43 19.56
C ILE A 467 -25.21 -13.61 18.84
N ALA A 468 -25.41 -14.68 18.06
CA ALA A 468 -26.69 -14.96 17.40
C ALA A 468 -27.84 -15.18 18.39
N GLU A 469 -27.59 -15.83 19.52
CA GLU A 469 -28.56 -16.04 20.60
C GLU A 469 -28.91 -14.72 21.32
N ALA A 470 -27.94 -13.81 21.50
CA ALA A 470 -28.19 -12.48 22.04
C ALA A 470 -28.96 -11.56 21.08
N LEU A 471 -28.62 -11.57 19.78
CA LEU A 471 -29.31 -10.81 18.73
C LEU A 471 -30.77 -11.25 18.49
N ALA A 472 -31.17 -12.43 18.97
CA ALA A 472 -32.56 -12.87 18.96
C ALA A 472 -33.42 -12.20 20.06
N GLN A 473 -32.79 -11.54 21.05
CA GLN A 473 -33.45 -10.86 22.15
C GLN A 473 -33.15 -9.36 22.22
N ASN A 474 -32.00 -8.91 21.71
CA ASN A 474 -31.65 -7.49 21.69
C ASN A 474 -32.63 -6.68 20.80
N THR A 475 -33.06 -5.52 21.31
CA THR A 475 -34.02 -4.64 20.63
C THR A 475 -33.46 -3.26 20.26
N SER A 476 -32.15 -3.03 20.37
CA SER A 476 -31.52 -1.72 20.15
C SER A 476 -30.53 -1.70 18.98
N LEU A 477 -29.84 -2.81 18.73
CA LEU A 477 -28.77 -2.88 17.76
C LEU A 477 -29.33 -2.87 16.33
N THR A 478 -28.95 -1.85 15.58
CA THR A 478 -29.30 -1.63 14.17
C THR A 478 -28.13 -1.93 13.24
N THR A 479 -26.90 -1.69 13.70
CA THR A 479 -25.66 -1.88 12.93
C THR A 479 -24.73 -2.84 13.67
N LEU A 480 -24.36 -3.94 13.01
CA LEU A 480 -23.37 -4.91 13.51
C LEU A 480 -22.32 -5.20 12.46
N SER A 481 -21.05 -5.14 12.86
CA SER A 481 -19.92 -5.49 12.00
C SER A 481 -19.12 -6.66 12.58
N LEU A 482 -19.00 -7.73 11.77
CA LEU A 482 -18.32 -8.99 12.10
C LEU A 482 -17.18 -9.33 11.11
N MET A 483 -16.84 -8.39 10.21
CA MET A 483 -15.86 -8.56 9.13
C MET A 483 -14.49 -9.07 9.61
N GLY A 484 -13.71 -9.76 8.78
CA GLY A 484 -12.33 -10.18 9.08
C GLY A 484 -12.16 -11.29 10.14
N ASN A 485 -13.21 -11.65 10.87
CA ASN A 485 -13.21 -12.75 11.82
C ASN A 485 -13.24 -14.13 11.15
N ALA A 486 -12.67 -15.14 11.83
CA ALA A 486 -12.53 -16.51 11.32
C ALA A 486 -13.83 -17.33 11.47
N MET A 487 -14.85 -16.96 10.69
CA MET A 487 -16.18 -17.58 10.77
C MET A 487 -16.24 -18.96 10.09
N GLU A 488 -16.55 -19.99 10.87
CA GLU A 488 -16.92 -21.32 10.37
C GLU A 488 -18.41 -21.38 10.00
N VAL A 489 -18.79 -22.36 9.17
CA VAL A 489 -20.16 -22.53 8.63
C VAL A 489 -21.24 -22.58 9.72
N ALA A 490 -20.94 -23.17 10.89
CA ALA A 490 -21.88 -23.21 12.01
C ALA A 490 -22.19 -21.81 12.59
N GLY A 491 -21.18 -20.95 12.72
CA GLY A 491 -21.37 -19.55 13.16
C GLY A 491 -22.15 -18.73 12.13
N ALA A 492 -21.88 -18.95 10.85
CA ALA A 492 -22.64 -18.36 9.75
C ALA A 492 -24.13 -18.74 9.82
N GLN A 493 -24.42 -20.03 10.04
CA GLN A 493 -25.77 -20.56 10.13
C GLN A 493 -26.53 -20.10 11.38
N ALA A 494 -25.84 -19.86 12.49
CA ALA A 494 -26.46 -19.30 13.69
C ALA A 494 -27.01 -17.88 13.43
N ILE A 495 -26.16 -16.94 12.99
CA ILE A 495 -26.60 -15.56 12.71
C ILE A 495 -27.68 -15.54 11.61
N ALA A 496 -27.51 -16.29 10.52
CA ALA A 496 -28.50 -16.37 9.45
C ALA A 496 -29.85 -17.00 9.88
N THR A 497 -29.87 -17.79 10.96
CA THR A 497 -31.11 -18.26 11.57
C THR A 497 -31.76 -17.12 12.37
N THR A 498 -31.00 -16.40 13.19
CA THR A 498 -31.49 -15.23 13.94
C THR A 498 -32.00 -14.11 13.02
N LEU A 499 -31.34 -13.84 11.88
CA LEU A 499 -31.76 -12.80 10.92
C LEU A 499 -33.18 -13.03 10.35
N LYS A 500 -33.71 -14.26 10.39
CA LYS A 500 -35.08 -14.55 9.94
C LYS A 500 -36.15 -14.03 10.91
N SER A 501 -35.79 -13.80 12.17
CA SER A 501 -36.71 -13.36 13.24
C SER A 501 -36.30 -12.05 13.94
N ASN A 502 -35.04 -11.62 13.84
CA ASN A 502 -34.64 -10.30 14.31
C ASN A 502 -35.31 -9.20 13.46
N THR A 503 -35.80 -8.16 14.13
CA THR A 503 -36.55 -7.05 13.53
C THR A 503 -35.90 -5.68 13.75
N THR A 504 -34.62 -5.63 14.15
CA THR A 504 -33.92 -4.38 14.51
C THR A 504 -32.69 -4.12 13.67
N LEU A 505 -31.97 -5.17 13.27
CA LEU A 505 -30.76 -5.04 12.48
C LEU A 505 -31.11 -4.59 11.06
N THR A 506 -30.59 -3.42 10.69
CA THR A 506 -30.70 -2.81 9.36
C THR A 506 -29.40 -2.92 8.57
N THR A 507 -28.25 -2.96 9.27
CA THR A 507 -26.90 -3.00 8.67
C THR A 507 -26.05 -4.14 9.22
N LEU A 508 -25.48 -4.94 8.32
CA LEU A 508 -24.59 -6.06 8.66
C LEU A 508 -23.32 -6.08 7.78
N ASN A 509 -22.14 -6.10 8.40
CA ASN A 509 -20.86 -6.37 7.72
C ASN A 509 -20.41 -7.82 8.00
N TRP A 510 -20.07 -8.58 6.96
CA TRP A 510 -20.00 -10.04 7.00
C TRP A 510 -18.69 -10.63 6.44
N PHE A 511 -18.49 -11.96 6.53
CA PHE A 511 -17.43 -12.71 5.83
C PHE A 511 -17.88 -14.13 5.39
N GLY A 512 -17.47 -14.56 4.18
CA GLY A 512 -17.34 -15.97 3.81
C GLY A 512 -18.35 -16.55 2.80
N ASP A 513 -17.83 -17.24 1.78
CA ASP A 513 -18.59 -17.90 0.69
C ASP A 513 -19.63 -18.93 1.17
N ALA A 514 -19.25 -19.82 2.10
CA ALA A 514 -20.19 -20.76 2.71
C ALA A 514 -21.30 -20.06 3.52
N GLY A 515 -21.06 -18.82 3.98
CA GLY A 515 -22.07 -17.96 4.59
C GLY A 515 -23.00 -17.31 3.56
N ALA A 516 -22.54 -17.05 2.33
CA ALA A 516 -23.32 -16.38 1.28
C ALA A 516 -24.58 -17.16 0.86
N GLN A 517 -24.51 -18.49 0.81
CA GLN A 517 -25.70 -19.33 0.56
C GLN A 517 -26.68 -19.29 1.73
N VAL A 518 -26.16 -19.36 2.96
CA VAL A 518 -26.98 -19.48 4.18
C VAL A 518 -27.62 -18.14 4.55
N ILE A 519 -26.95 -17.01 4.29
CA ILE A 519 -27.53 -15.67 4.45
C ILE A 519 -28.55 -15.35 3.35
N ALA A 520 -28.40 -15.88 2.14
CA ALA A 520 -29.41 -15.74 1.08
C ALA A 520 -30.77 -16.36 1.48
N ASP A 521 -30.76 -17.49 2.18
CA ASP A 521 -31.97 -18.08 2.77
C ASP A 521 -32.59 -17.21 3.87
N ALA A 522 -31.79 -16.39 4.57
CA ALA A 522 -32.30 -15.40 5.52
C ALA A 522 -32.89 -14.17 4.81
N LEU A 523 -32.22 -13.65 3.77
CA LEU A 523 -32.64 -12.45 3.02
C LEU A 523 -34.03 -12.60 2.36
N ARG A 524 -34.44 -13.81 1.95
CA ARG A 524 -35.81 -14.02 1.41
C ARG A 524 -36.91 -13.81 2.46
N GLN A 525 -36.60 -14.07 3.74
CA GLN A 525 -37.57 -14.02 4.84
C GLN A 525 -37.46 -12.72 5.66
N ASN A 526 -36.25 -12.22 5.91
CA ASN A 526 -36.03 -10.97 6.62
C ASN A 526 -36.65 -9.78 5.87
N LYS A 527 -37.18 -8.81 6.62
CA LYS A 527 -37.81 -7.59 6.11
C LYS A 527 -37.33 -6.31 6.81
N THR A 528 -36.13 -6.31 7.39
CA THR A 528 -35.56 -5.18 8.15
C THR A 528 -34.14 -4.81 7.72
N LEU A 529 -33.37 -5.75 7.19
CA LEU A 529 -32.04 -5.48 6.68
C LEU A 529 -32.15 -4.66 5.39
N THR A 530 -31.56 -3.45 5.44
CA THR A 530 -31.47 -2.51 4.31
C THR A 530 -30.07 -2.53 3.71
N THR A 531 -29.05 -2.83 4.52
CA THR A 531 -27.63 -2.69 4.16
C THR A 531 -26.88 -3.98 4.48
N LEU A 532 -26.24 -4.57 3.47
CA LEU A 532 -25.43 -5.77 3.61
C LEU A 532 -24.06 -5.57 2.93
N HIS A 533 -23.01 -5.55 3.74
CA HIS A 533 -21.64 -5.44 3.25
C HIS A 533 -20.94 -6.79 3.26
N LEU A 534 -20.71 -7.32 2.06
CA LEU A 534 -20.03 -8.58 1.80
C LEU A 534 -18.60 -8.35 1.26
N LYS A 535 -17.94 -7.29 1.74
CA LYS A 535 -16.60 -6.90 1.28
C LYS A 535 -15.57 -8.00 1.59
N HIS A 536 -14.70 -8.29 0.63
CA HIS A 536 -13.56 -9.22 0.75
C HIS A 536 -13.96 -10.64 1.22
N CYS A 537 -15.23 -11.04 1.07
CA CYS A 537 -15.79 -12.29 1.59
C CYS A 537 -15.33 -13.57 0.86
N ARG A 538 -14.55 -13.43 -0.23
CA ARG A 538 -14.18 -14.52 -1.17
C ARG A 538 -15.37 -15.27 -1.77
N ILE A 539 -16.50 -14.58 -1.96
CA ILE A 539 -17.72 -15.17 -2.52
C ILE A 539 -17.48 -15.52 -3.98
N GLY A 540 -17.75 -16.78 -4.34
CA GLY A 540 -17.69 -17.27 -5.72
C GLY A 540 -19.07 -17.33 -6.38
N THR A 541 -19.10 -17.94 -7.58
CA THR A 541 -20.28 -18.09 -8.45
C THR A 541 -21.54 -18.51 -7.70
N ALA A 542 -21.45 -19.55 -6.87
CA ALA A 542 -22.59 -20.17 -6.20
C ALA A 542 -23.16 -19.31 -5.06
N GLY A 543 -22.31 -18.53 -4.36
CA GLY A 543 -22.77 -17.59 -3.35
C GLY A 543 -23.50 -16.40 -3.97
N LEU A 544 -22.98 -15.85 -5.08
CA LEU A 544 -23.66 -14.78 -5.82
C LEU A 544 -24.96 -15.23 -6.50
N GLN A 545 -25.02 -16.46 -7.02
CA GLN A 545 -26.27 -17.04 -7.51
C GLN A 545 -27.32 -17.16 -6.40
N ALA A 546 -26.92 -17.60 -5.21
CA ALA A 546 -27.83 -17.69 -4.07
C ALA A 546 -28.34 -16.29 -3.64
N ILE A 547 -27.43 -15.30 -3.55
CA ILE A 547 -27.75 -13.90 -3.22
C ILE A 547 -28.65 -13.27 -4.27
N GLY A 548 -28.33 -13.35 -5.56
CA GLY A 548 -29.16 -12.83 -6.65
C GLY A 548 -30.56 -13.46 -6.66
N GLY A 549 -30.64 -14.80 -6.50
CA GLY A 549 -31.90 -15.51 -6.35
C GLY A 549 -32.68 -15.20 -5.06
N ALA A 550 -32.05 -14.59 -4.06
CA ALA A 550 -32.72 -14.04 -2.88
C ALA A 550 -33.16 -12.58 -3.10
N LEU A 551 -32.34 -11.75 -3.73
CA LEU A 551 -32.64 -10.34 -4.01
C LEU A 551 -33.67 -10.13 -5.12
N ALA A 552 -33.93 -11.14 -5.96
CA ALA A 552 -35.11 -11.18 -6.82
C ALA A 552 -36.45 -11.36 -6.04
N GLN A 553 -36.41 -11.66 -4.74
CA GLN A 553 -37.58 -11.85 -3.86
C GLN A 553 -37.55 -10.94 -2.61
N ASN A 554 -36.37 -10.45 -2.22
CA ASN A 554 -36.23 -9.44 -1.20
C ASN A 554 -36.55 -8.04 -1.78
N ASN A 555 -37.25 -7.25 -0.99
CA ASN A 555 -37.75 -5.93 -1.33
C ASN A 555 -37.44 -4.89 -0.23
N THR A 556 -36.38 -5.13 0.55
CA THR A 556 -35.97 -4.30 1.69
C THR A 556 -34.50 -3.92 1.66
N LEU A 557 -33.63 -4.72 1.02
CA LEU A 557 -32.22 -4.40 0.86
C LEU A 557 -32.07 -3.28 -0.18
N THR A 558 -31.61 -2.13 0.29
CA THR A 558 -31.28 -0.94 -0.53
C THR A 558 -29.81 -0.91 -0.91
N THR A 559 -28.92 -1.45 -0.07
CA THR A 559 -27.47 -1.37 -0.24
C THR A 559 -26.80 -2.73 -0.17
N LEU A 560 -26.08 -3.10 -1.23
CA LEU A 560 -25.25 -4.30 -1.30
C LEU A 560 -23.83 -3.93 -1.70
N ASN A 561 -22.84 -4.25 -0.86
CA ASN A 561 -21.43 -4.09 -1.20
C ASN A 561 -20.79 -5.46 -1.46
N LEU A 562 -20.29 -5.67 -2.68
CA LEU A 562 -19.62 -6.90 -3.13
C LEU A 562 -18.11 -6.69 -3.35
N SER A 563 -17.55 -5.57 -2.90
CA SER A 563 -16.17 -5.17 -3.19
C SER A 563 -15.11 -6.18 -2.74
N MET A 564 -14.02 -6.27 -3.50
CA MET A 564 -12.89 -7.19 -3.24
C MET A 564 -13.25 -8.69 -3.18
N ASN A 565 -14.36 -9.13 -3.79
CA ASN A 565 -14.63 -10.56 -4.04
C ASN A 565 -14.03 -11.01 -5.38
N SER A 566 -13.71 -12.29 -5.49
CA SER A 566 -13.26 -12.93 -6.75
C SER A 566 -14.48 -13.35 -7.59
N ILE A 567 -15.19 -12.35 -8.11
CA ILE A 567 -16.40 -12.57 -8.92
C ILE A 567 -16.03 -13.06 -10.33
N ASP A 568 -16.82 -14.01 -10.85
CA ASP A 568 -16.74 -14.52 -12.22
C ASP A 568 -17.92 -14.03 -13.09
N ASP A 569 -17.79 -14.14 -14.42
CA ASP A 569 -18.86 -13.83 -15.40
C ASP A 569 -20.25 -14.37 -15.01
N VAL A 570 -20.29 -15.58 -14.44
CA VAL A 570 -21.54 -16.27 -14.13
C VAL A 570 -22.18 -15.72 -12.85
N GLY A 571 -21.40 -15.42 -11.80
CA GLY A 571 -21.87 -14.70 -10.62
C GLY A 571 -22.31 -13.28 -10.96
N ALA A 572 -21.55 -12.58 -11.79
CA ALA A 572 -21.83 -11.22 -12.26
C ALA A 572 -23.16 -11.12 -13.01
N ASN A 573 -23.35 -11.98 -14.02
CA ASN A 573 -24.58 -12.06 -14.79
C ASN A 573 -25.81 -12.39 -13.91
N SER A 574 -25.62 -13.18 -12.85
CA SER A 574 -26.70 -13.51 -11.90
C SER A 574 -27.17 -12.29 -11.09
N ILE A 575 -26.28 -11.34 -10.81
CA ILE A 575 -26.65 -10.05 -10.20
C ILE A 575 -27.24 -9.10 -11.25
N ALA A 576 -26.68 -9.04 -12.46
CA ALA A 576 -27.19 -8.20 -13.54
C ALA A 576 -28.62 -8.58 -13.98
N GLU A 577 -28.96 -9.87 -14.04
CA GLU A 577 -30.32 -10.32 -14.33
C GLU A 577 -31.30 -9.95 -13.19
N MET A 578 -30.87 -10.09 -11.93
CA MET A 578 -31.65 -9.69 -10.76
C MET A 578 -31.99 -8.19 -10.78
N LEU A 579 -31.02 -7.33 -11.11
CA LEU A 579 -31.20 -5.87 -11.19
C LEU A 579 -32.33 -5.41 -12.14
N LYS A 580 -32.64 -6.17 -13.20
CA LYS A 580 -33.76 -5.87 -14.11
C LYS A 580 -35.14 -5.98 -13.46
N SER A 581 -35.24 -6.74 -12.36
CA SER A 581 -36.49 -7.11 -11.70
C SER A 581 -36.61 -6.64 -10.24
N ASN A 582 -35.47 -6.37 -9.58
CA ASN A 582 -35.47 -5.87 -8.21
C ASN A 582 -35.94 -4.42 -8.15
N THR A 583 -36.73 -4.12 -7.11
CA THR A 583 -37.43 -2.84 -6.89
C THR A 583 -37.05 -2.16 -5.57
N SER A 584 -35.91 -2.53 -4.97
CA SER A 584 -35.46 -2.01 -3.67
C SER A 584 -34.01 -1.53 -3.64
N LEU A 585 -33.12 -2.13 -4.44
CA LEU A 585 -31.70 -1.83 -4.41
C LEU A 585 -31.44 -0.46 -5.05
N THR A 586 -30.89 0.45 -4.24
CA THR A 586 -30.44 1.79 -4.64
C THR A 586 -28.93 1.86 -4.82
N THR A 587 -28.17 1.02 -4.11
CA THR A 587 -26.70 1.08 -4.05
C THR A 587 -26.09 -0.31 -4.27
N LEU A 588 -25.22 -0.42 -5.27
CA LEU A 588 -24.43 -1.62 -5.55
C LEU A 588 -22.95 -1.27 -5.69
N ASP A 589 -22.11 -1.74 -4.77
CA ASP A 589 -20.67 -1.48 -4.83
C ASP A 589 -19.87 -2.69 -5.39
N GLN A 590 -19.07 -2.43 -6.43
CA GLN A 590 -18.14 -3.32 -7.14
C GLN A 590 -18.76 -4.62 -7.68
N LEU A 591 -19.23 -4.55 -8.93
CA LEU A 591 -19.60 -5.72 -9.74
C LEU A 591 -18.76 -5.81 -11.03
N CYS A 592 -18.23 -7.00 -11.29
CA CYS A 592 -17.57 -7.43 -12.52
C CYS A 592 -17.82 -8.93 -12.67
N PHE A 593 -17.76 -9.57 -13.85
CA PHE A 593 -17.29 -9.13 -15.16
C PHE A 593 -18.42 -9.01 -16.20
N LYS A 594 -18.03 -8.54 -17.40
CA LYS A 594 -18.85 -8.08 -18.54
C LYS A 594 -19.71 -6.85 -18.27
N VAL A 595 -19.42 -5.81 -19.04
CA VAL A 595 -20.05 -4.50 -18.93
C VAL A 595 -21.42 -4.44 -19.65
N HIS A 596 -21.65 -5.30 -20.64
CA HIS A 596 -22.86 -5.26 -21.46
C HIS A 596 -24.10 -5.69 -20.69
N GLU A 597 -24.05 -6.82 -19.98
CA GLU A 597 -25.18 -7.33 -19.19
C GLU A 597 -25.58 -6.36 -18.05
N ILE A 598 -24.62 -5.65 -17.45
CA ILE A 598 -24.87 -4.56 -16.48
C ILE A 598 -25.51 -3.34 -17.17
N ALA A 599 -25.03 -2.97 -18.36
CA ALA A 599 -25.60 -1.85 -19.11
C ALA A 599 -27.05 -2.12 -19.59
N GLU A 600 -27.38 -3.35 -20.01
CA GLU A 600 -28.76 -3.72 -20.32
C GLU A 600 -29.64 -3.75 -19.05
N ALA A 601 -29.09 -4.10 -17.89
CA ALA A 601 -29.80 -3.97 -16.61
C ALA A 601 -30.07 -2.51 -16.25
N LEU A 602 -29.11 -1.60 -16.44
CA LEU A 602 -29.28 -0.15 -16.19
C LEU A 602 -30.34 0.52 -17.07
N LYS A 603 -30.62 0.01 -18.28
CA LYS A 603 -31.71 0.51 -19.13
C LYS A 603 -33.10 0.16 -18.59
N GLN A 604 -33.23 -0.94 -17.84
CA GLN A 604 -34.50 -1.47 -17.35
C GLN A 604 -34.73 -1.13 -15.87
N ASN A 605 -33.67 -1.07 -15.06
CA ASN A 605 -33.75 -0.77 -13.64
C ASN A 605 -34.13 0.70 -13.39
N THR A 606 -35.02 0.91 -12.43
CA THR A 606 -35.59 2.22 -12.06
C THR A 606 -35.37 2.58 -10.59
N THR A 607 -34.44 1.92 -9.89
CA THR A 607 -34.21 2.08 -8.44
C THR A 607 -32.76 2.37 -8.07
N LEU A 608 -31.81 1.90 -8.86
CA LEU A 608 -30.38 2.05 -8.61
C LEU A 608 -30.00 3.52 -8.83
N THR A 609 -29.53 4.15 -7.75
CA THR A 609 -29.02 5.52 -7.72
C THR A 609 -27.50 5.56 -7.65
N THR A 610 -26.87 4.54 -7.07
CA THR A 610 -25.41 4.43 -6.91
C THR A 610 -24.90 3.10 -7.44
N LEU A 611 -23.94 3.16 -8.37
CA LEU A 611 -23.23 2.00 -8.89
C LEU A 611 -21.72 2.25 -8.89
N ASP A 612 -20.99 1.34 -8.25
CA ASP A 612 -19.53 1.30 -8.29
C ASP A 612 -19.07 0.13 -9.17
N LEU A 613 -18.33 0.41 -10.25
CA LEU A 613 -17.66 -0.59 -11.08
C LEU A 613 -16.14 -0.41 -11.04
N SER A 614 -15.60 0.25 -10.01
CA SER A 614 -14.17 0.55 -9.90
C SER A 614 -13.31 -0.69 -9.74
N GLY A 615 -12.03 -0.62 -10.13
CA GLY A 615 -11.04 -1.69 -9.98
C GLY A 615 -11.15 -2.80 -11.04
N ASN A 616 -11.85 -2.54 -12.15
CA ASN A 616 -12.19 -3.54 -13.16
C ASN A 616 -11.77 -3.06 -14.56
N ASN A 617 -11.21 -3.94 -15.38
CA ASN A 617 -10.84 -3.57 -16.76
C ASN A 617 -12.10 -3.46 -17.65
N ILE A 618 -12.70 -2.26 -17.64
CA ILE A 618 -13.88 -1.87 -18.42
C ILE A 618 -13.44 -1.41 -19.82
N GLY A 619 -12.35 -0.65 -19.88
CA GLY A 619 -11.79 -0.12 -21.12
C GLY A 619 -12.69 0.91 -21.82
N ALA A 620 -12.19 1.48 -22.92
CA ALA A 620 -12.96 2.44 -23.72
C ALA A 620 -14.29 1.88 -24.27
N VAL A 621 -14.33 0.60 -24.63
CA VAL A 621 -15.53 -0.06 -25.17
C VAL A 621 -16.58 -0.28 -24.08
N GLY A 622 -16.18 -0.70 -22.86
CA GLY A 622 -17.10 -0.80 -21.74
C GLY A 622 -17.66 0.58 -21.34
N ALA A 623 -16.82 1.62 -21.33
CA ALA A 623 -17.27 2.99 -21.06
C ALA A 623 -18.30 3.47 -22.09
N GLN A 624 -18.14 3.14 -23.39
CA GLN A 624 -19.12 3.42 -24.44
C GLN A 624 -20.46 2.67 -24.23
N VAL A 625 -20.41 1.42 -23.78
CA VAL A 625 -21.60 0.60 -23.51
C VAL A 625 -22.37 1.10 -22.28
N ILE A 626 -21.66 1.52 -21.21
CA ILE A 626 -22.26 2.20 -20.06
C ILE A 626 -22.88 3.54 -20.49
N ALA A 627 -22.14 4.34 -21.29
CA ALA A 627 -22.61 5.60 -21.81
C ALA A 627 -23.95 5.45 -22.58
N GLU A 628 -24.09 4.43 -23.43
CA GLU A 628 -25.35 4.17 -24.14
C GLU A 628 -26.52 3.84 -23.21
N ALA A 629 -26.29 3.09 -22.12
CA ALA A 629 -27.32 2.85 -21.10
C ALA A 629 -27.71 4.14 -20.35
N LEU A 630 -26.75 4.99 -20.02
CA LEU A 630 -26.97 6.27 -19.33
C LEU A 630 -27.74 7.30 -20.19
N LYS A 631 -27.77 7.17 -21.52
CA LYS A 631 -28.68 7.99 -22.35
C LYS A 631 -30.14 7.73 -22.01
N GLN A 632 -30.49 6.50 -21.61
CA GLN A 632 -31.85 6.06 -21.31
C GLN A 632 -32.16 6.10 -19.81
N ASN A 633 -31.22 5.67 -18.96
CA ASN A 633 -31.40 5.66 -17.50
C ASN A 633 -31.58 7.10 -16.95
N ARG A 634 -32.49 7.26 -15.99
CA ARG A 634 -32.81 8.53 -15.31
C ARG A 634 -32.82 8.43 -13.78
N THR A 635 -32.17 7.41 -13.23
CA THR A 635 -32.19 7.10 -11.78
C THR A 635 -30.80 7.07 -11.17
N LEU A 636 -29.77 6.70 -11.95
CA LEU A 636 -28.39 6.65 -11.48
C LEU A 636 -27.85 8.07 -11.28
N THR A 637 -27.67 8.45 -10.03
CA THR A 637 -27.08 9.73 -9.62
C THR A 637 -25.57 9.63 -9.43
N THR A 638 -25.07 8.46 -9.03
CA THR A 638 -23.66 8.22 -8.69
C THR A 638 -23.10 7.06 -9.48
N LEU A 639 -22.03 7.30 -10.24
CA LEU A 639 -21.30 6.27 -10.96
C LEU A 639 -19.81 6.37 -10.62
N ARG A 640 -19.21 5.25 -10.18
CA ARG A 640 -17.75 5.15 -9.99
C ARG A 640 -17.12 4.18 -10.98
N LEU A 641 -16.05 4.65 -11.63
CA LEU A 641 -15.25 3.98 -12.65
C LEU A 641 -13.76 4.20 -12.34
N ASN A 642 -13.38 4.15 -11.06
CA ASN A 642 -11.99 4.32 -10.65
C ASN A 642 -11.18 3.08 -11.09
N HIS A 643 -9.94 3.25 -11.55
CA HIS A 643 -9.05 2.21 -12.09
C HIS A 643 -9.70 1.33 -13.18
N ALA A 644 -10.38 1.98 -14.15
CA ALA A 644 -11.21 1.31 -15.15
C ALA A 644 -10.67 1.31 -16.61
N GLU A 645 -9.44 1.82 -16.83
CA GLU A 645 -8.75 1.85 -18.15
C GLU A 645 -9.54 2.50 -19.32
N ILE A 646 -10.47 3.41 -19.01
CA ILE A 646 -11.42 4.00 -19.98
C ILE A 646 -10.79 4.82 -21.12
N GLY A 647 -9.67 5.52 -20.85
CA GLY A 647 -8.97 6.42 -21.77
C GLY A 647 -9.81 7.56 -22.37
N ALA A 648 -9.17 8.45 -23.12
CA ALA A 648 -9.83 9.56 -23.82
C ALA A 648 -11.03 9.15 -24.70
N PRO A 649 -11.06 8.00 -25.40
CA PRO A 649 -12.24 7.60 -26.18
C PRO A 649 -13.45 7.20 -25.32
N GLY A 650 -13.23 6.60 -24.14
CA GLY A 650 -14.28 6.35 -23.15
C GLY A 650 -14.75 7.64 -22.48
N MET A 651 -13.81 8.53 -22.12
CA MET A 651 -14.12 9.85 -21.56
C MET A 651 -14.96 10.70 -22.51
N LYS A 652 -14.67 10.69 -23.82
CA LYS A 652 -15.50 11.38 -24.82
C LYS A 652 -16.92 10.81 -24.88
N ALA A 653 -17.10 9.49 -24.77
CA ALA A 653 -18.44 8.89 -24.75
C ALA A 653 -19.24 9.30 -23.51
N LEU A 654 -18.60 9.36 -22.33
CA LEU A 654 -19.20 9.91 -21.11
C LEU A 654 -19.51 11.41 -21.25
N ALA A 655 -18.66 12.18 -21.94
CA ALA A 655 -18.88 13.61 -22.19
C ALA A 655 -20.13 13.89 -23.03
N GLU A 656 -20.36 13.12 -24.10
CA GLU A 656 -21.58 13.22 -24.91
C GLU A 656 -22.84 12.86 -24.11
N VAL A 657 -22.74 11.90 -23.18
CA VAL A 657 -23.84 11.55 -22.28
C VAL A 657 -24.13 12.66 -21.27
N LEU A 658 -23.11 13.29 -20.68
CA LEU A 658 -23.30 14.38 -19.71
C LEU A 658 -24.12 15.53 -20.30
N LYS A 659 -24.02 15.82 -21.60
CA LYS A 659 -24.85 16.82 -22.29
C LYS A 659 -26.36 16.51 -22.28
N MET A 660 -26.73 15.22 -22.17
CA MET A 660 -28.11 14.73 -22.31
C MET A 660 -28.69 14.12 -21.03
N ASN A 661 -27.86 13.59 -20.15
CA ASN A 661 -28.29 12.95 -18.91
C ASN A 661 -28.48 14.01 -17.81
N THR A 662 -29.68 14.02 -17.22
CA THR A 662 -30.12 14.95 -16.18
C THR A 662 -30.29 14.30 -14.81
N ALA A 663 -29.76 13.09 -14.61
CA ALA A 663 -29.85 12.32 -13.37
C ALA A 663 -28.50 12.22 -12.64
N LEU A 664 -27.40 12.12 -13.38
CA LEU A 664 -26.07 11.94 -12.80
C LEU A 664 -25.61 13.22 -12.08
N THR A 665 -25.31 13.09 -10.79
CA THR A 665 -24.80 14.13 -9.90
C THR A 665 -23.34 13.90 -9.50
N THR A 666 -22.88 12.64 -9.44
CA THR A 666 -21.52 12.26 -9.08
C THR A 666 -20.92 11.27 -10.08
N LEU A 667 -19.71 11.58 -10.56
CA LEU A 667 -18.95 10.75 -11.49
C LEU A 667 -17.51 10.63 -10.98
N GLU A 668 -17.11 9.42 -10.57
CA GLU A 668 -15.75 9.16 -10.11
C GLU A 668 -14.92 8.42 -11.17
N LEU A 669 -13.80 9.03 -11.55
CA LEU A 669 -12.90 8.61 -12.62
C LEU A 669 -11.44 8.82 -12.15
N GLU A 670 -11.03 8.13 -11.09
CA GLU A 670 -9.63 8.09 -10.62
C GLU A 670 -8.90 6.92 -11.27
N ALA A 671 -7.91 7.15 -12.14
CA ALA A 671 -7.14 6.08 -12.77
C ALA A 671 -5.70 6.52 -13.07
N GLU A 672 -4.76 5.57 -13.01
CA GLU A 672 -3.29 5.73 -13.07
C GLU A 672 -2.71 6.37 -14.36
N SER A 673 -3.57 6.81 -15.28
CA SER A 673 -3.23 7.36 -16.58
C SER A 673 -4.13 8.49 -17.07
N ILE A 674 -4.96 9.10 -16.22
CA ILE A 674 -5.82 10.23 -16.64
C ILE A 674 -4.98 11.51 -16.77
N GLY A 675 -4.77 11.96 -18.00
CA GLY A 675 -3.98 13.14 -18.31
C GLY A 675 -4.77 14.22 -19.04
N ASP A 676 -4.05 15.10 -19.72
CA ASP A 676 -4.62 16.24 -20.44
C ASP A 676 -5.62 15.84 -21.53
N ALA A 677 -5.41 14.70 -22.19
CA ALA A 677 -6.33 14.20 -23.23
C ALA A 677 -7.69 13.76 -22.66
N GLU A 678 -7.70 13.07 -21.53
CA GLU A 678 -8.91 12.66 -20.81
C GLU A 678 -9.66 13.89 -20.24
N ALA A 679 -8.93 14.85 -19.67
CA ALA A 679 -9.50 16.11 -19.17
C ALA A 679 -10.10 16.97 -20.29
N GLN A 680 -9.43 17.06 -21.45
CA GLN A 680 -9.97 17.69 -22.65
C GLN A 680 -11.18 16.95 -23.22
N ALA A 681 -11.22 15.62 -23.14
CA ALA A 681 -12.32 14.82 -23.64
C ALA A 681 -13.61 15.00 -22.81
N ILE A 682 -13.51 15.15 -21.48
CA ILE A 682 -14.68 15.32 -20.59
C ILE A 682 -15.18 16.77 -20.51
N ALA A 683 -14.30 17.77 -20.67
CA ALA A 683 -14.63 19.19 -20.51
C ALA A 683 -15.87 19.69 -21.33
N PRO A 684 -16.09 19.30 -22.60
CA PRO A 684 -17.28 19.71 -23.35
C PRO A 684 -18.61 19.24 -22.73
N GLY A 685 -18.61 18.10 -22.03
CA GLY A 685 -19.77 17.65 -21.28
C GLY A 685 -20.04 18.51 -20.04
N LEU A 686 -18.97 18.99 -19.39
CA LEU A 686 -19.06 19.84 -18.19
C LEU A 686 -19.55 21.26 -18.46
N VAL A 687 -19.46 21.76 -19.69
CA VAL A 687 -20.02 23.06 -20.12
C VAL A 687 -21.55 23.02 -20.13
N GLN A 688 -22.13 21.96 -20.72
CA GLN A 688 -23.58 21.86 -20.94
C GLN A 688 -24.32 21.16 -19.79
N ASN A 689 -23.66 20.24 -19.07
CA ASN A 689 -24.29 19.53 -17.97
C ASN A 689 -24.46 20.43 -16.73
N THR A 690 -25.70 20.51 -16.24
CA THR A 690 -26.09 21.33 -15.07
C THR A 690 -26.31 20.50 -13.79
N THR A 691 -26.26 19.16 -13.87
CA THR A 691 -26.69 18.25 -12.80
C THR A 691 -25.54 17.63 -12.00
N LEU A 692 -24.38 17.45 -12.63
CA LEU A 692 -23.18 16.86 -12.03
C LEU A 692 -22.52 17.87 -11.09
N THR A 693 -22.52 17.58 -9.78
CA THR A 693 -21.94 18.40 -8.70
C THR A 693 -20.61 17.86 -8.17
N SER A 694 -20.22 16.65 -8.57
CA SER A 694 -18.96 16.02 -8.15
C SER A 694 -18.29 15.27 -9.31
N LEU A 695 -17.03 15.59 -9.58
CA LEU A 695 -16.18 14.92 -10.57
C LEU A 695 -14.80 14.62 -9.96
N LYS A 696 -14.47 13.34 -9.82
CA LYS A 696 -13.12 12.89 -9.42
C LYS A 696 -12.31 12.56 -10.68
N LEU A 697 -11.21 13.26 -10.94
CA LEU A 697 -10.25 13.02 -12.03
C LEU A 697 -8.85 12.74 -11.43
N GLY A 698 -8.73 11.64 -10.70
CA GLY A 698 -7.50 11.27 -9.97
C GLY A 698 -6.54 10.38 -10.75
N GLY A 699 -5.32 10.20 -10.23
CA GLY A 699 -4.39 9.14 -10.63
C GLY A 699 -3.28 9.51 -11.64
N SER A 700 -3.23 10.75 -12.13
CA SER A 700 -2.06 11.30 -12.83
C SER A 700 -2.06 12.83 -12.77
N LEU A 701 -0.91 13.44 -13.02
CA LEU A 701 -0.75 14.90 -13.05
C LEU A 701 -1.47 15.48 -14.27
N LEU A 702 -2.55 16.24 -14.02
CA LEU A 702 -3.12 17.13 -15.02
C LEU A 702 -2.13 18.27 -15.29
N GLY A 703 -1.73 18.35 -16.54
CA GLY A 703 -0.91 19.41 -17.09
C GLY A 703 -1.74 20.67 -17.34
N GLU A 704 -1.08 21.65 -17.96
CA GLU A 704 -1.68 22.95 -18.21
C GLU A 704 -2.88 22.88 -19.16
N THR A 705 -2.87 22.01 -20.15
CA THR A 705 -3.91 22.01 -21.20
C THR A 705 -5.17 21.29 -20.76
N GLY A 706 -5.05 20.26 -19.91
CA GLY A 706 -6.16 19.62 -19.22
C GLY A 706 -6.79 20.54 -18.18
N ALA A 707 -5.96 21.16 -17.33
CA ALA A 707 -6.43 22.17 -16.38
C ALA A 707 -7.12 23.36 -17.07
N ARG A 708 -6.59 23.84 -18.21
CA ARG A 708 -7.20 24.90 -19.03
C ARG A 708 -8.53 24.50 -19.64
N ALA A 709 -8.71 23.24 -20.05
CA ALA A 709 -9.99 22.74 -20.54
C ALA A 709 -11.05 22.71 -19.43
N ILE A 710 -10.71 22.20 -18.24
CA ILE A 710 -11.62 22.18 -17.08
C ILE A 710 -11.92 23.61 -16.59
N ALA A 711 -10.91 24.48 -16.50
CA ALA A 711 -11.07 25.89 -16.12
C ALA A 711 -11.98 26.67 -17.09
N LYS A 712 -11.86 26.42 -18.41
CA LYS A 712 -12.79 26.99 -19.40
C LYS A 712 -14.22 26.49 -19.19
N ALA A 713 -14.41 25.20 -18.93
CA ALA A 713 -15.73 24.65 -18.63
C ALA A 713 -16.35 25.23 -17.34
N LEU A 714 -15.54 25.44 -16.30
CA LEU A 714 -15.95 26.10 -15.06
C LEU A 714 -16.28 27.58 -15.24
N LYS A 715 -15.61 28.31 -16.13
CA LYS A 715 -15.99 29.69 -16.49
C LYS A 715 -17.31 29.73 -17.28
N GLN A 716 -17.56 28.75 -18.15
CA GLN A 716 -18.73 28.77 -19.04
C GLN A 716 -20.02 28.25 -18.39
N ASN A 717 -19.95 27.40 -17.35
CA ASN A 717 -21.13 26.85 -16.69
C ASN A 717 -21.60 27.73 -15.52
N SER A 718 -22.46 28.70 -15.82
CA SER A 718 -23.03 29.66 -14.86
C SER A 718 -24.13 29.11 -13.94
N THR A 719 -24.54 27.84 -14.10
CA THR A 719 -25.64 27.25 -13.32
C THR A 719 -25.17 26.49 -12.08
N ARG A 720 -23.86 26.22 -11.98
CA ARG A 720 -23.30 25.16 -11.12
C ARG A 720 -22.82 25.72 -9.77
N THR A 721 -23.62 25.52 -8.73
CA THR A 721 -23.34 26.05 -7.38
C THR A 721 -22.30 25.27 -6.57
N THR A 722 -22.08 23.99 -6.87
CA THR A 722 -21.11 23.13 -6.17
C THR A 722 -20.39 22.25 -7.18
N PHE A 723 -19.06 22.19 -7.08
CA PHE A 723 -18.23 21.33 -7.91
C PHE A 723 -16.99 20.81 -7.17
N LYS A 724 -17.06 19.56 -6.70
CA LYS A 724 -15.90 18.83 -6.21
C LYS A 724 -15.01 18.42 -7.39
N LEU A 725 -13.72 18.75 -7.34
CA LEU A 725 -12.72 18.47 -8.38
C LEU A 725 -11.43 17.90 -7.77
N THR A 726 -11.49 16.65 -7.34
CA THR A 726 -10.30 15.90 -6.90
C THR A 726 -9.44 15.55 -8.12
N ALA A 727 -8.28 16.18 -8.25
CA ALA A 727 -7.29 15.95 -9.30
C ALA A 727 -5.91 16.50 -8.90
N SER A 728 -4.84 15.91 -9.41
CA SER A 728 -3.46 16.36 -9.21
C SER A 728 -3.06 17.40 -10.26
N PHE A 729 -2.45 18.52 -9.85
CA PHE A 729 -2.17 19.65 -10.75
C PHE A 729 -0.70 20.09 -10.74
N VAL A 730 -0.17 20.38 -11.93
CA VAL A 730 1.08 21.16 -12.08
C VAL A 730 0.86 22.64 -11.74
N ASP A 731 1.95 23.37 -11.48
CA ASP A 731 1.93 24.80 -11.09
C ASP A 731 1.03 25.67 -11.99
N SER A 732 1.18 25.55 -13.31
CA SER A 732 0.38 26.34 -14.25
C SER A 732 -1.07 25.84 -14.38
N GLY A 733 -1.36 24.61 -13.98
CA GLY A 733 -2.74 24.13 -13.80
C GLY A 733 -3.44 24.82 -12.63
N VAL A 734 -2.76 24.93 -11.48
CA VAL A 734 -3.26 25.67 -10.30
C VAL A 734 -3.46 27.15 -10.64
N GLN A 735 -2.49 27.79 -11.31
CA GLN A 735 -2.62 29.18 -11.80
C GLN A 735 -3.83 29.35 -12.71
N THR A 736 -4.06 28.41 -13.64
CA THR A 736 -5.15 28.48 -14.63
C THR A 736 -6.53 28.30 -13.99
N ILE A 737 -6.66 27.42 -12.99
CA ILE A 737 -7.90 27.26 -12.20
C ILE A 737 -8.15 28.50 -11.34
N ALA A 738 -7.13 29.02 -10.65
CA ALA A 738 -7.25 30.25 -9.86
C ALA A 738 -7.69 31.45 -10.71
N ALA A 739 -7.18 31.58 -11.94
CA ALA A 739 -7.61 32.59 -12.89
C ALA A 739 -9.10 32.46 -13.30
N ALA A 740 -9.62 31.24 -13.43
CA ALA A 740 -11.04 31.01 -13.67
C ALA A 740 -11.91 31.30 -12.44
N LEU A 741 -11.42 31.04 -11.22
CA LEU A 741 -12.16 31.34 -9.97
C LEU A 741 -12.39 32.85 -9.75
N LYS A 742 -11.45 33.70 -10.19
CA LYS A 742 -11.64 35.18 -10.22
C LYS A 742 -12.86 35.61 -11.04
N GLN A 743 -13.27 34.81 -12.02
CA GLN A 743 -14.31 35.15 -13.00
C GLN A 743 -15.57 34.28 -12.88
N ASN A 744 -15.58 33.29 -11.98
CA ASN A 744 -16.75 32.45 -11.73
C ASN A 744 -17.65 33.07 -10.65
N THR A 745 -18.93 33.24 -10.98
CA THR A 745 -19.94 33.91 -10.15
C THR A 745 -21.08 32.97 -9.68
N ALA A 746 -20.87 31.66 -9.75
CA ALA A 746 -21.85 30.64 -9.37
C ALA A 746 -21.33 29.68 -8.29
N LEU A 747 -20.04 29.38 -8.30
CA LEU A 747 -19.44 28.31 -7.52
C LEU A 747 -19.28 28.71 -6.05
N THR A 748 -19.90 27.92 -5.16
CA THR A 748 -19.84 28.08 -3.70
C THR A 748 -18.90 27.08 -3.04
N THR A 749 -18.69 25.91 -3.65
CA THR A 749 -17.81 24.87 -3.12
C THR A 749 -16.88 24.34 -4.20
N LEU A 750 -15.58 24.49 -3.98
CA LEU A 750 -14.52 23.86 -4.75
C LEU A 750 -13.64 23.03 -3.83
N GLU A 751 -13.53 21.73 -4.09
CA GLU A 751 -12.57 20.87 -3.40
C GLU A 751 -11.49 20.41 -4.38
N LEU A 752 -10.31 21.06 -4.33
CA LEU A 752 -9.09 20.69 -5.07
C LEU A 752 -8.26 19.73 -4.22
N CYS A 753 -8.57 18.45 -4.29
CA CYS A 753 -7.73 17.42 -3.68
C CYS A 753 -6.66 16.98 -4.68
N ASP A 754 -5.46 17.58 -4.64
CA ASP A 754 -4.27 16.92 -5.19
C ASP A 754 -4.02 15.64 -4.39
N MET A 755 -3.81 14.52 -5.10
CA MET A 755 -3.51 13.21 -4.53
C MET A 755 -2.05 13.10 -4.07
N ASN A 756 -1.21 14.09 -4.40
CA ASN A 756 0.24 14.01 -4.25
C ASN A 756 0.75 14.24 -2.83
N ASN A 757 0.80 13.16 -2.05
CA ASN A 757 1.79 12.98 -0.99
C ASN A 757 3.22 12.75 -1.58
N GLU A 758 3.50 13.29 -2.77
CA GLU A 758 4.46 12.72 -3.73
C GLU A 758 5.69 13.58 -4.04
N PHE A 759 5.93 14.64 -3.26
CA PHE A 759 7.25 15.29 -3.23
C PHE A 759 8.37 14.39 -2.68
N SER A 760 8.02 13.17 -2.24
CA SER A 760 8.93 12.07 -1.92
C SER A 760 8.84 10.86 -2.87
N ARG A 761 8.08 11.00 -3.98
CA ARG A 761 7.80 9.89 -4.91
C ARG A 761 8.41 10.02 -6.29
N LEU A 762 8.73 11.23 -6.79
CA LEU A 762 9.46 11.34 -8.07
C LEU A 762 10.88 10.73 -8.00
N GLU A 763 11.51 10.65 -6.81
CA GLU A 763 12.74 9.88 -6.58
C GLU A 763 12.50 8.38 -6.30
N ARG A 764 11.24 7.95 -6.08
CA ARG A 764 10.85 6.60 -5.65
C ARG A 764 10.11 5.79 -6.73
N ASP A 765 9.39 6.43 -7.65
CA ASP A 765 8.69 5.78 -8.77
C ASP A 765 9.62 5.42 -9.93
N ILE A 766 10.88 5.85 -9.86
CA ILE A 766 12.00 5.27 -10.63
C ILE A 766 12.57 4.01 -9.92
N SER A 767 11.89 3.52 -8.87
CA SER A 767 12.28 2.33 -8.07
C SER A 767 11.13 1.39 -7.67
N GLU A 768 9.87 1.76 -7.94
CA GLU A 768 8.68 0.89 -7.84
C GLU A 768 8.27 0.36 -9.23
N PRO A 769 7.63 -0.83 -9.33
CA PRO A 769 7.51 -1.56 -10.60
C PRO A 769 6.44 -0.99 -11.56
N LEU A 770 6.87 -0.11 -12.47
CA LEU A 770 6.07 0.31 -13.63
C LEU A 770 5.83 -0.86 -14.59
N THR A 771 4.55 -1.15 -14.87
CA THR A 771 4.16 -2.18 -15.85
C THR A 771 4.62 -1.78 -17.26
N THR A 772 5.04 -2.78 -18.03
CA THR A 772 5.61 -2.63 -19.39
C THR A 772 4.77 -1.74 -20.33
N ALA A 773 3.43 -1.84 -20.24
CA ALA A 773 2.51 -1.03 -21.05
C ALA A 773 2.42 0.45 -20.60
N SER A 774 2.46 0.72 -19.30
CA SER A 774 2.43 2.09 -18.75
C SER A 774 3.73 2.84 -19.03
N LEU A 775 4.87 2.13 -19.00
CA LEU A 775 6.15 2.68 -19.42
C LEU A 775 6.16 3.01 -20.93
N LEU A 776 5.66 2.09 -21.77
CA LEU A 776 5.55 2.26 -23.23
C LEU A 776 4.69 3.48 -23.64
N SER A 777 3.52 3.67 -23.03
CA SER A 777 2.63 4.78 -23.39
C SER A 777 3.26 6.14 -23.06
N ARG A 778 3.91 6.24 -21.88
CA ARG A 778 4.63 7.44 -21.43
C ARG A 778 5.88 7.73 -22.28
N LEU A 779 6.56 6.69 -22.78
CA LEU A 779 7.75 6.83 -23.65
C LEU A 779 7.45 7.14 -25.11
N ARG A 780 6.32 6.67 -25.66
CA ARG A 780 5.98 6.89 -27.08
C ARG A 780 5.51 8.30 -27.42
N ASN A 781 5.21 9.14 -26.42
CA ASN A 781 4.92 10.55 -26.63
C ASN A 781 5.48 11.44 -25.50
N PRO A 782 6.81 11.61 -25.38
CA PRO A 782 7.42 12.34 -24.25
C PRO A 782 6.96 13.80 -24.13
N ARG A 783 6.48 14.40 -25.22
CA ARG A 783 5.94 15.77 -25.28
C ARG A 783 4.58 15.88 -24.61
N ALA A 784 3.70 14.90 -24.79
CA ALA A 784 2.38 14.89 -24.14
C ALA A 784 2.47 14.78 -22.61
N PHE A 785 3.58 14.25 -22.08
CA PHE A 785 3.84 14.09 -20.64
C PHE A 785 4.89 15.08 -20.08
N GLY A 786 5.43 15.99 -20.90
CA GLY A 786 6.45 16.97 -20.47
C GLY A 786 7.82 16.38 -20.09
N LEU A 787 8.09 15.11 -20.42
CA LEU A 787 9.22 14.34 -19.90
C LEU A 787 10.54 14.56 -20.67
N GLU A 788 10.59 15.39 -21.72
CA GLU A 788 11.79 15.62 -22.55
C GLU A 788 13.02 16.01 -21.71
N ASN A 789 12.86 16.89 -20.71
CA ASN A 789 13.96 17.28 -19.81
C ASN A 789 14.23 16.27 -18.68
N ALA A 790 13.24 15.46 -18.30
CA ALA A 790 13.38 14.46 -17.25
C ALA A 790 14.22 13.26 -17.74
N PHE A 791 13.92 12.74 -18.94
CA PHE A 791 14.64 11.59 -19.51
C PHE A 791 16.14 11.88 -19.74
N LEU A 792 16.50 13.12 -20.07
CA LEU A 792 17.90 13.56 -20.19
C LEU A 792 18.69 13.55 -18.87
N GLN A 793 18.02 13.41 -17.72
CA GLN A 793 18.64 13.35 -16.39
C GLN A 793 18.61 11.94 -15.76
N VAL A 794 18.06 10.92 -16.43
CA VAL A 794 17.96 9.54 -15.91
C VAL A 794 19.34 8.87 -15.90
N CYS A 795 20.15 9.17 -14.88
CA CYS A 795 21.47 8.56 -14.71
C CYS A 795 21.39 7.08 -14.28
N ARG A 796 20.26 6.64 -13.72
CA ARG A 796 20.04 5.25 -13.27
C ARG A 796 18.64 4.77 -13.65
N LEU A 797 18.52 3.51 -14.05
CA LEU A 797 17.26 2.85 -14.32
C LEU A 797 17.16 1.54 -13.51
N TYR A 798 16.07 1.35 -12.78
CA TYR A 798 15.78 0.15 -12.00
C TYR A 798 14.53 -0.55 -12.56
N LEU A 799 14.66 -1.81 -13.00
CA LEU A 799 13.58 -2.62 -13.59
C LEU A 799 13.34 -3.90 -12.78
N ARG A 800 13.08 -3.72 -11.48
CA ARG A 800 12.93 -4.83 -10.53
C ARG A 800 11.50 -5.37 -10.52
N GLU A 801 11.35 -6.69 -10.49
CA GLU A 801 10.09 -7.47 -10.39
C GLU A 801 9.17 -7.46 -11.63
N ASN A 802 9.58 -6.84 -12.74
CA ASN A 802 8.87 -6.96 -14.02
C ASN A 802 9.04 -8.37 -14.64
N ILE A 803 7.96 -8.97 -15.13
CA ILE A 803 8.00 -10.22 -15.89
C ILE A 803 8.44 -9.88 -17.32
N VAL A 804 9.74 -10.01 -17.59
CA VAL A 804 10.34 -9.68 -18.88
C VAL A 804 10.17 -10.84 -19.86
N ASP A 805 8.96 -11.00 -20.40
CA ASP A 805 8.73 -11.85 -21.58
C ASP A 805 9.36 -11.26 -22.85
N SER A 806 9.24 -11.94 -23.99
CA SER A 806 9.84 -11.50 -25.25
C SER A 806 9.37 -10.13 -25.75
N ALA A 807 8.20 -9.63 -25.30
CA ALA A 807 7.77 -8.25 -25.55
C ALA A 807 8.42 -7.29 -24.54
N GLY A 808 8.48 -7.64 -23.26
CA GLY A 808 9.23 -6.91 -22.24
C GLY A 808 10.69 -6.68 -22.62
N VAL A 809 11.35 -7.67 -23.21
CA VAL A 809 12.74 -7.56 -23.69
C VAL A 809 12.87 -6.50 -24.80
N GLN A 810 11.92 -6.41 -25.74
CA GLN A 810 11.92 -5.38 -26.80
C GLN A 810 11.74 -3.98 -26.21
N VAL A 811 10.87 -3.83 -25.21
CA VAL A 811 10.69 -2.54 -24.51
C VAL A 811 11.97 -2.09 -23.83
N ILE A 812 12.74 -3.00 -23.24
CA ILE A 812 14.04 -2.66 -22.64
C ILE A 812 15.01 -2.09 -23.70
N GLN A 813 15.01 -2.61 -24.94
CA GLN A 813 15.80 -2.01 -26.02
C GLN A 813 15.31 -0.60 -26.42
N GLU A 814 13.99 -0.42 -26.57
CA GLU A 814 13.38 0.88 -26.88
C GLU A 814 13.73 1.91 -25.79
N VAL A 815 13.54 1.56 -24.52
CA VAL A 815 13.92 2.34 -23.32
C VAL A 815 15.40 2.72 -23.33
N LEU A 816 16.32 1.76 -23.51
CA LEU A 816 17.76 2.02 -23.47
C LEU A 816 18.25 2.90 -24.63
N SER A 817 17.62 2.79 -25.80
CA SER A 817 17.91 3.65 -26.96
C SER A 817 17.55 5.13 -26.72
N LEU A 818 16.48 5.38 -25.96
CA LEU A 818 15.95 6.71 -25.64
C LEU A 818 16.66 7.34 -24.42
N THR A 819 16.71 6.60 -23.31
CA THR A 819 17.14 7.12 -21.99
C THR A 819 18.65 7.12 -21.76
N LYS A 820 19.39 6.21 -22.42
CA LYS A 820 20.86 6.10 -22.35
C LYS A 820 21.47 6.23 -20.93
N PRO A 821 20.98 5.48 -19.92
CA PRO A 821 21.36 5.69 -18.53
C PRO A 821 22.80 5.24 -18.28
N SER A 822 23.54 5.99 -17.44
CA SER A 822 24.92 5.61 -17.11
C SER A 822 24.98 4.35 -16.23
N LYS A 823 23.91 4.04 -15.48
CA LYS A 823 23.76 2.80 -14.71
C LYS A 823 22.43 2.10 -14.98
N LEU A 824 22.44 0.79 -15.10
CA LEU A 824 21.24 -0.05 -15.27
C LEU A 824 21.20 -1.17 -14.23
N GLU A 825 20.06 -1.35 -13.57
CA GLU A 825 19.79 -2.49 -12.69
C GLU A 825 18.48 -3.19 -13.07
N ILE A 826 18.56 -4.51 -13.32
CA ILE A 826 17.40 -5.37 -13.59
C ILE A 826 17.50 -6.57 -12.65
N ARG A 827 16.47 -6.83 -11.84
CA ARG A 827 16.42 -8.00 -10.96
C ARG A 827 15.12 -8.75 -11.15
N PHE A 828 15.25 -10.07 -11.28
CA PHE A 828 14.19 -11.01 -11.63
C PHE A 828 13.62 -10.76 -13.03
N GLY A 829 13.26 -11.83 -13.73
CA GLY A 829 12.61 -11.77 -15.04
C GLY A 829 13.53 -11.95 -16.26
N VAL A 830 14.80 -11.58 -16.21
CA VAL A 830 15.73 -11.82 -17.35
C VAL A 830 16.14 -13.30 -17.40
N ASP A 831 16.06 -13.92 -18.57
CA ASP A 831 16.55 -15.27 -18.87
C ASP A 831 17.65 -15.25 -19.95
N ASP A 832 18.03 -16.40 -20.50
CA ASP A 832 19.01 -16.51 -21.58
C ASP A 832 18.62 -15.73 -22.85
N PHE A 833 17.33 -15.64 -23.18
CA PHE A 833 16.84 -14.87 -24.33
C PHE A 833 16.88 -13.36 -24.04
N GLY A 834 16.44 -12.94 -22.85
CA GLY A 834 16.58 -11.57 -22.38
C GLY A 834 18.04 -11.09 -22.38
N ALA A 835 18.96 -11.96 -21.95
CA ALA A 835 20.40 -11.69 -21.96
C ALA A 835 20.97 -11.58 -23.39
N GLN A 836 20.53 -12.42 -24.35
CA GLN A 836 20.93 -12.30 -25.76
C GLN A 836 20.56 -10.94 -26.37
N VAL A 837 19.37 -10.43 -26.06
CA VAL A 837 18.88 -9.18 -26.64
C VAL A 837 19.49 -7.96 -25.93
N LEU A 838 19.67 -8.02 -24.61
CA LEU A 838 20.50 -7.05 -23.86
C LEU A 838 21.94 -6.99 -24.41
N ALA A 839 22.52 -8.13 -24.78
CA ALA A 839 23.85 -8.19 -25.36
C ALA A 839 23.96 -7.44 -26.70
N THR A 840 22.92 -7.39 -27.52
CA THR A 840 22.96 -6.58 -28.76
C THR A 840 23.00 -5.07 -28.47
N SER A 841 22.30 -4.62 -27.42
CA SER A 841 22.38 -3.24 -26.93
C SER A 841 23.75 -2.96 -26.30
N LEU A 842 24.34 -3.92 -25.57
CA LEU A 842 25.68 -3.79 -24.98
C LEU A 842 26.81 -3.77 -26.02
N LYS A 843 26.65 -4.45 -27.17
CA LYS A 843 27.58 -4.35 -28.33
C LYS A 843 27.60 -2.94 -28.95
N GLN A 844 26.52 -2.17 -28.81
CA GLN A 844 26.39 -0.80 -29.33
C GLN A 844 26.50 0.30 -28.26
N ASN A 845 26.65 -0.08 -26.98
CA ASN A 845 26.64 0.84 -25.85
C ASN A 845 27.84 1.80 -25.89
N SER A 846 27.54 3.10 -25.83
CA SER A 846 28.53 4.18 -25.76
C SER A 846 28.39 5.07 -24.51
N TRP A 847 27.50 4.73 -23.57
CA TRP A 847 27.08 5.59 -22.45
C TRP A 847 27.09 4.91 -21.07
N MET A 848 26.66 3.64 -20.98
CA MET A 848 26.50 2.91 -19.72
C MET A 848 27.85 2.41 -19.20
N THR A 849 28.10 2.65 -17.90
CA THR A 849 29.31 2.24 -17.18
C THR A 849 29.05 1.15 -16.14
N GLU A 850 27.83 1.05 -15.59
CA GLU A 850 27.47 0.05 -14.58
C GLU A 850 26.23 -0.74 -15.00
N LEU A 851 26.32 -2.08 -14.94
CA LEU A 851 25.23 -3.00 -15.23
C LEU A 851 25.08 -4.02 -14.10
N ASN A 852 23.91 -4.04 -13.48
CA ASN A 852 23.55 -5.00 -12.45
C ASN A 852 22.39 -5.90 -12.92
N LEU A 853 22.69 -7.17 -13.15
CA LEU A 853 21.74 -8.22 -13.54
C LEU A 853 21.58 -9.27 -12.43
N ARG A 854 21.76 -8.87 -11.15
CA ARG A 854 21.62 -9.75 -9.99
C ARG A 854 20.25 -10.46 -9.93
N SER A 855 20.26 -11.73 -9.54
CA SER A 855 19.06 -12.55 -9.27
C SER A 855 18.15 -12.74 -10.49
N ASN A 856 18.76 -13.05 -11.63
CA ASN A 856 18.08 -13.37 -12.89
C ASN A 856 18.32 -14.84 -13.30
N LYS A 857 17.50 -15.37 -14.22
CA LYS A 857 17.59 -16.73 -14.75
C LYS A 857 18.55 -16.82 -15.95
N ILE A 858 19.66 -16.08 -15.88
CA ILE A 858 20.71 -16.09 -16.90
C ILE A 858 21.54 -17.36 -16.70
N GLY A 859 21.52 -18.25 -17.70
CA GLY A 859 22.29 -19.47 -17.77
C GLY A 859 23.53 -19.34 -18.65
N PRO A 860 24.11 -20.46 -19.11
CA PRO A 860 25.31 -20.46 -19.95
C PRO A 860 25.13 -19.72 -21.29
N ILE A 861 23.93 -19.74 -21.87
CA ILE A 861 23.67 -19.17 -23.21
C ILE A 861 23.61 -17.64 -23.15
N GLY A 862 22.95 -17.09 -22.12
CA GLY A 862 22.95 -15.66 -21.83
C GLY A 862 24.31 -15.16 -21.38
N ALA A 863 25.04 -15.97 -20.60
CA ALA A 863 26.44 -15.70 -20.25
C ALA A 863 27.33 -15.55 -21.50
N GLN A 864 27.19 -16.45 -22.49
CA GLN A 864 27.91 -16.35 -23.75
C GLN A 864 27.56 -15.06 -24.51
N ALA A 865 26.28 -14.71 -24.62
CA ALA A 865 25.88 -13.51 -25.34
C ALA A 865 26.44 -12.23 -24.67
N ILE A 866 26.40 -12.16 -23.34
CA ILE A 866 27.00 -11.07 -22.56
C ILE A 866 28.52 -11.03 -22.76
N ALA A 867 29.20 -12.19 -22.75
CA ALA A 867 30.64 -12.28 -23.03
C ALA A 867 31.01 -11.73 -24.42
N GLU A 868 30.30 -12.13 -25.47
CA GLU A 868 30.50 -11.59 -26.82
C GLU A 868 30.24 -10.08 -26.90
N ALA A 869 29.40 -9.52 -26.03
CA ALA A 869 29.17 -8.08 -25.95
C ALA A 869 30.31 -7.35 -25.24
N LEU A 870 30.82 -7.92 -24.14
CA LEU A 870 31.98 -7.38 -23.42
C LEU A 870 33.24 -7.33 -24.29
N MET A 871 33.42 -8.25 -25.23
CA MET A 871 34.52 -8.19 -26.22
C MET A 871 34.50 -6.95 -27.13
N GLN A 872 33.35 -6.24 -27.23
CA GLN A 872 33.18 -5.05 -28.09
C GLN A 872 32.88 -3.77 -27.29
N ASN A 873 32.31 -3.91 -26.08
CA ASN A 873 31.93 -2.80 -25.22
C ASN A 873 33.18 -2.13 -24.59
N THR A 874 33.32 -0.83 -24.80
CA THR A 874 34.47 -0.03 -24.33
C THR A 874 34.08 1.02 -23.28
N LYS A 875 32.96 0.79 -22.57
CA LYS A 875 32.39 1.75 -21.60
C LYS A 875 31.97 1.12 -20.28
N LEU A 876 31.59 -0.15 -20.27
CA LEU A 876 31.22 -0.84 -19.04
C LEU A 876 32.46 -1.05 -18.17
N THR A 877 32.39 -0.53 -16.94
CA THR A 877 33.42 -0.66 -15.91
C THR A 877 32.98 -1.56 -14.76
N ILE A 878 31.67 -1.70 -14.51
CA ILE A 878 31.11 -2.53 -13.44
C ILE A 878 30.05 -3.47 -14.01
N LEU A 879 30.20 -4.77 -13.77
CA LEU A 879 29.22 -5.81 -14.12
C LEU A 879 28.92 -6.70 -12.90
N ASN A 880 27.65 -6.82 -12.55
CA ASN A 880 27.17 -7.72 -11.51
C ASN A 880 26.21 -8.77 -12.11
N LEU A 881 26.58 -10.04 -12.02
CA LEU A 881 25.79 -11.20 -12.47
C LEU A 881 25.40 -12.12 -11.28
N SER A 882 25.47 -11.65 -10.04
CA SER A 882 25.28 -12.47 -8.84
C SER A 882 23.92 -13.17 -8.75
N SER A 883 23.89 -14.34 -8.10
CA SER A 883 22.71 -15.18 -7.93
C SER A 883 22.03 -15.53 -9.28
N THR A 884 22.84 -15.83 -10.31
CA THR A 884 22.39 -16.33 -11.63
C THR A 884 22.83 -17.80 -11.83
N GLN A 885 22.57 -18.39 -13.00
CA GLN A 885 22.71 -19.84 -13.25
C GLN A 885 23.82 -20.15 -14.28
N LEU A 886 24.88 -19.33 -14.31
CA LEU A 886 25.94 -19.37 -15.34
C LEU A 886 26.62 -20.74 -15.46
N GLY A 887 26.93 -21.37 -14.33
CA GLY A 887 27.70 -22.62 -14.27
C GLY A 887 29.11 -22.51 -14.87
N ASP A 888 29.80 -23.64 -14.97
CA ASP A 888 31.16 -23.70 -15.53
C ASP A 888 31.24 -23.21 -16.99
N ALA A 889 30.25 -23.56 -17.82
CA ALA A 889 30.20 -23.14 -19.22
C ALA A 889 29.97 -21.63 -19.39
N GLY A 890 29.17 -21.01 -18.53
CA GLY A 890 29.01 -19.55 -18.50
C GLY A 890 30.27 -18.84 -17.99
N ALA A 891 30.96 -19.42 -17.01
CA ALA A 891 32.26 -18.93 -16.53
C ALA A 891 33.34 -18.99 -17.64
N GLU A 892 33.42 -20.08 -18.40
CA GLU A 892 34.33 -20.24 -19.55
C GLU A 892 34.03 -19.23 -20.68
N ALA A 893 32.76 -18.86 -20.87
CA ALA A 893 32.40 -17.83 -21.84
C ALA A 893 32.85 -16.43 -21.35
N ILE A 894 32.58 -16.09 -20.09
CA ILE A 894 32.98 -14.81 -19.47
C ILE A 894 34.51 -14.67 -19.42
N SER A 895 35.28 -15.75 -19.18
CA SER A 895 36.74 -15.67 -19.13
C SER A 895 37.36 -15.27 -20.47
N LYS A 896 36.86 -15.81 -21.58
CA LYS A 896 37.27 -15.41 -22.94
C LYS A 896 37.01 -13.93 -23.21
N ALA A 897 35.94 -13.37 -22.66
CA ALA A 897 35.69 -11.93 -22.74
C ALA A 897 36.65 -11.13 -21.84
N LEU A 898 36.97 -11.61 -20.63
CA LEU A 898 37.98 -11.00 -19.77
C LEU A 898 39.39 -11.00 -20.40
N ARG A 899 39.72 -11.91 -21.33
CA ARG A 899 41.00 -11.83 -22.06
C ARG A 899 41.11 -10.59 -22.95
N VAL A 900 39.98 -10.09 -23.46
CA VAL A 900 39.93 -8.99 -24.44
C VAL A 900 39.49 -7.67 -23.81
N ASN A 901 38.56 -7.70 -22.87
CA ASN A 901 38.02 -6.50 -22.25
C ASN A 901 38.94 -5.96 -21.15
N THR A 902 39.48 -4.76 -21.36
CA THR A 902 40.32 -4.03 -20.40
C THR A 902 39.61 -2.83 -19.77
N THR A 903 38.30 -2.65 -20.00
CA THR A 903 37.51 -1.54 -19.43
C THR A 903 36.76 -1.93 -18.16
N LEU A 904 36.43 -3.22 -18.01
CA LEU A 904 35.76 -3.76 -16.84
C LEU A 904 36.73 -3.79 -15.64
N THR A 905 36.45 -2.98 -14.62
CA THR A 905 37.25 -2.90 -13.39
C THR A 905 36.65 -3.72 -12.26
N THR A 906 35.34 -3.94 -12.25
CA THR A 906 34.63 -4.73 -11.23
C THR A 906 33.73 -5.79 -11.87
N LEU A 907 33.92 -7.04 -11.47
CA LEU A 907 33.06 -8.17 -11.85
C LEU A 907 32.58 -8.90 -10.59
N ASN A 908 31.27 -9.15 -10.50
CA ASN A 908 30.68 -9.93 -9.42
C ASN A 908 29.92 -11.16 -9.95
N LEU A 909 30.38 -12.34 -9.55
CA LEU A 909 29.85 -13.68 -9.83
C LEU A 909 29.46 -14.43 -8.54
N TYR A 910 29.06 -13.71 -7.48
CA TYR A 910 28.55 -14.29 -6.23
C TYR A 910 27.41 -15.27 -6.52
N GLU A 911 27.47 -16.51 -6.03
CA GLU A 911 26.38 -17.49 -6.17
C GLU A 911 25.95 -17.75 -7.64
N CYS A 912 26.89 -18.04 -8.53
CA CYS A 912 26.64 -18.29 -9.97
C CYS A 912 26.68 -19.78 -10.37
N TRP A 913 26.70 -20.69 -9.38
CA TRP A 913 26.83 -22.15 -9.53
C TRP A 913 28.13 -22.58 -10.24
N ILE A 914 29.21 -21.81 -10.08
CA ILE A 914 30.51 -22.07 -10.70
C ILE A 914 31.26 -23.15 -9.89
N GLY A 915 31.78 -24.17 -10.57
CA GLY A 915 32.59 -25.23 -10.00
C GLY A 915 34.09 -24.99 -10.20
N SER A 916 34.90 -26.01 -9.90
CA SER A 916 36.35 -25.96 -10.06
C SER A 916 36.79 -25.76 -11.51
N ALA A 917 36.05 -26.29 -12.49
CA ALA A 917 36.35 -26.16 -13.91
C ALA A 917 36.11 -24.74 -14.43
N GLY A 918 34.99 -24.10 -14.06
CA GLY A 918 34.71 -22.70 -14.40
C GLY A 918 35.68 -21.74 -13.72
N ALA A 919 36.08 -22.02 -12.47
CA ALA A 919 37.14 -21.27 -11.79
C ALA A 919 38.50 -21.39 -12.50
N GLN A 920 38.86 -22.59 -12.99
CA GLN A 920 40.07 -22.80 -13.80
C GLN A 920 40.00 -22.04 -15.13
N ALA A 921 38.86 -22.08 -15.83
CA ALA A 921 38.66 -21.32 -17.06
C ALA A 921 38.71 -19.80 -16.85
N LEU A 922 38.20 -19.29 -15.72
CA LEU A 922 38.32 -17.89 -15.30
C LEU A 922 39.78 -17.53 -15.02
N ALA A 923 40.50 -18.35 -14.25
CA ALA A 923 41.89 -18.10 -13.87
C ALA A 923 42.87 -18.01 -15.07
N GLU A 924 42.72 -18.91 -16.05
CA GLU A 924 43.65 -19.02 -17.19
C GLU A 924 43.68 -17.74 -18.04
N GLU A 925 42.55 -17.03 -18.16
CA GLU A 925 42.47 -15.76 -18.85
C GLU A 925 42.66 -14.55 -17.92
N LEU A 926 42.12 -14.59 -16.70
CA LEU A 926 42.20 -13.48 -15.74
C LEU A 926 43.64 -13.14 -15.33
N LYS A 927 44.55 -14.13 -15.27
CA LYS A 927 45.98 -13.90 -15.02
C LYS A 927 46.66 -12.98 -16.04
N HIS A 928 46.05 -12.79 -17.22
CA HIS A 928 46.51 -11.92 -18.29
C HIS A 928 45.72 -10.60 -18.43
N ASN A 929 44.62 -10.43 -17.68
CA ASN A 929 43.80 -9.22 -17.76
C ASN A 929 44.47 -8.03 -17.06
N VAL A 930 44.30 -6.83 -17.61
CA VAL A 930 44.91 -5.58 -17.11
C VAL A 930 43.90 -4.46 -16.81
N GLY A 931 42.61 -4.79 -16.71
CA GLY A 931 41.52 -3.85 -16.40
C GLY A 931 40.86 -4.12 -15.04
N LEU A 932 40.71 -5.39 -14.67
CA LEU A 932 39.98 -5.83 -13.49
C LEU A 932 40.80 -5.55 -12.22
N THR A 933 40.17 -4.83 -11.29
CA THR A 933 40.73 -4.50 -9.97
C THR A 933 39.95 -5.17 -8.84
N SER A 934 38.66 -5.45 -9.02
CA SER A 934 37.81 -6.12 -8.05
C SER A 934 37.05 -7.31 -8.65
N PHE A 935 37.18 -8.48 -8.03
CA PHE A 935 36.52 -9.71 -8.45
C PHE A 935 35.89 -10.44 -7.26
N ASP A 936 34.58 -10.68 -7.33
CA ASP A 936 33.85 -11.51 -6.37
C ASP A 936 33.43 -12.82 -7.06
N LEU A 937 33.93 -13.94 -6.53
CA LEU A 937 33.60 -15.31 -6.95
C LEU A 937 33.05 -16.12 -5.75
N SER A 938 32.58 -15.45 -4.70
CA SER A 938 32.14 -16.08 -3.46
C SER A 938 30.83 -16.86 -3.60
N ARG A 939 30.54 -17.74 -2.64
CA ARG A 939 29.33 -18.58 -2.61
C ARG A 939 29.16 -19.47 -3.86
N ASN A 940 30.26 -19.92 -4.43
CA ASN A 940 30.30 -20.90 -5.52
C ASN A 940 30.76 -22.27 -4.97
N SER A 941 31.29 -23.16 -5.80
CA SER A 941 31.74 -24.50 -5.38
C SER A 941 33.07 -24.86 -6.05
N ILE A 942 34.02 -23.92 -6.00
CA ILE A 942 35.29 -24.01 -6.74
C ILE A 942 36.29 -24.97 -6.07
N GLY A 943 36.24 -25.13 -4.74
CA GLY A 943 37.11 -25.99 -3.94
C GLY A 943 38.60 -25.69 -4.05
N ASP A 944 39.44 -26.57 -3.48
CA ASP A 944 40.91 -26.45 -3.55
C ASP A 944 41.45 -26.38 -4.98
N SER A 945 40.84 -27.15 -5.89
CA SER A 945 41.20 -27.16 -7.32
C SER A 945 40.94 -25.83 -8.03
N GLY A 946 39.96 -25.04 -7.53
CA GLY A 946 39.69 -23.68 -7.99
C GLY A 946 40.53 -22.63 -7.23
N ALA A 947 40.76 -22.82 -5.93
CA ALA A 947 41.64 -21.97 -5.12
C ALA A 947 43.08 -21.99 -5.66
N ASN A 948 43.60 -23.17 -6.01
CA ASN A 948 44.90 -23.35 -6.68
C ASN A 948 44.96 -22.66 -8.06
N ALA A 949 43.84 -22.56 -8.77
CA ALA A 949 43.77 -21.79 -10.02
C ALA A 949 43.80 -20.27 -9.75
N MET A 950 43.07 -19.80 -8.74
CA MET A 950 43.11 -18.40 -8.30
C MET A 950 44.47 -18.01 -7.71
N ALA A 951 45.19 -18.93 -7.07
CA ALA A 951 46.58 -18.74 -6.66
C ALA A 951 47.51 -18.46 -7.87
N ALA A 952 47.26 -19.07 -9.02
CA ALA A 952 47.99 -18.74 -10.25
C ALA A 952 47.64 -17.34 -10.80
N VAL A 953 46.41 -16.85 -10.58
CA VAL A 953 46.04 -15.45 -10.87
C VAL A 953 46.78 -14.51 -9.91
N ILE A 954 46.70 -14.73 -8.60
CA ILE A 954 47.40 -13.91 -7.59
C ILE A 954 48.91 -13.85 -7.89
N SER A 955 49.52 -14.96 -8.30
CA SER A 955 50.95 -15.05 -8.61
C SER A 955 51.40 -14.28 -9.86
N GLN A 956 50.49 -13.81 -10.72
CA GLN A 956 50.82 -13.30 -12.07
C GLN A 956 50.10 -11.99 -12.45
N ASN A 957 48.84 -11.81 -12.00
CA ASN A 957 48.06 -10.61 -12.26
C ASN A 957 48.58 -9.44 -11.40
N THR A 958 48.73 -8.26 -12.01
CA THR A 958 49.27 -7.05 -11.39
C THR A 958 48.27 -5.88 -11.30
N THR A 959 46.98 -6.13 -11.52
CA THR A 959 45.91 -5.12 -11.45
C THR A 959 44.83 -5.43 -10.42
N LEU A 960 44.63 -6.70 -10.07
CA LEU A 960 43.65 -7.12 -9.09
C LEU A 960 44.08 -6.67 -7.68
N THR A 961 43.24 -5.84 -7.07
CA THR A 961 43.41 -5.32 -5.71
C THR A 961 42.44 -5.95 -4.72
N THR A 962 41.30 -6.49 -5.18
CA THR A 962 40.26 -7.11 -4.34
C THR A 962 39.80 -8.43 -4.94
N LEU A 963 39.84 -9.49 -4.13
CA LEU A 963 39.38 -10.83 -4.51
C LEU A 963 38.57 -11.46 -3.36
N ASP A 964 37.29 -11.75 -3.60
CA ASP A 964 36.44 -12.52 -2.66
C ASP A 964 36.27 -13.95 -3.16
N LEU A 965 36.76 -14.89 -2.36
CA LEU A 965 36.67 -16.35 -2.52
C LEU A 965 35.90 -17.00 -1.36
N GLY A 966 35.14 -16.25 -0.56
CA GLY A 966 34.36 -16.81 0.54
C GLY A 966 33.35 -17.86 0.12
N LYS A 967 32.98 -18.77 1.04
CA LYS A 967 31.92 -19.77 0.87
C LYS A 967 32.06 -20.62 -0.39
N ASN A 968 33.24 -21.21 -0.58
CA ASN A 968 33.63 -21.90 -1.81
C ASN A 968 34.11 -23.35 -1.62
N HIS A 969 34.03 -23.88 -0.39
CA HIS A 969 34.54 -25.20 -0.01
C HIS A 969 36.07 -25.34 -0.19
N ILE A 970 36.80 -24.26 0.09
CA ILE A 970 38.28 -24.23 0.10
C ILE A 970 38.76 -24.78 1.45
N GLY A 971 39.64 -25.77 1.45
CA GLY A 971 40.29 -26.33 2.63
C GLY A 971 41.77 -25.93 2.74
N ASP A 972 42.50 -26.63 3.61
CA ASP A 972 43.93 -26.36 3.87
C ASP A 972 44.78 -26.38 2.59
N ALA A 973 44.58 -27.36 1.72
CA ALA A 973 45.38 -27.50 0.48
C ALA A 973 45.12 -26.36 -0.53
N GLY A 974 43.94 -25.73 -0.51
CA GLY A 974 43.67 -24.52 -1.27
C GLY A 974 44.25 -23.26 -0.59
N ALA A 975 44.16 -23.17 0.73
CA ALA A 975 44.73 -22.08 1.52
C ALA A 975 46.26 -22.01 1.42
N GLU A 976 46.97 -23.15 1.49
CA GLU A 976 48.41 -23.26 1.25
C GLU A 976 48.82 -22.67 -0.10
N ARG A 977 48.06 -22.92 -1.16
CA ARG A 977 48.35 -22.39 -2.51
C ARG A 977 48.12 -20.89 -2.61
N LEU A 978 47.07 -20.38 -1.97
CA LEU A 978 46.83 -18.95 -1.85
C LEU A 978 47.96 -18.26 -1.06
N ALA A 979 48.48 -18.90 0.00
CA ALA A 979 49.65 -18.44 0.74
C ALA A 979 50.94 -18.42 -0.11
N GLU A 980 51.25 -19.50 -0.84
CA GLU A 980 52.38 -19.57 -1.80
C GLU A 980 52.33 -18.44 -2.84
N ALA A 981 51.13 -18.07 -3.28
CA ALA A 981 50.90 -17.00 -4.26
C ALA A 981 51.01 -15.60 -3.64
N LEU A 982 50.47 -15.39 -2.43
CA LEU A 982 50.58 -14.13 -1.70
C LEU A 982 52.05 -13.75 -1.48
N LEU A 983 52.95 -14.70 -1.19
CA LEU A 983 54.40 -14.42 -1.06
C LEU A 983 55.05 -13.76 -2.29
N ARG A 984 54.37 -13.76 -3.46
CA ARG A 984 54.87 -13.19 -4.72
C ARG A 984 54.07 -11.98 -5.20
N ASN A 985 52.85 -11.80 -4.71
CA ASN A 985 51.96 -10.74 -5.18
C ASN A 985 52.19 -9.42 -4.44
N THR A 986 52.24 -8.31 -5.18
CA THR A 986 52.50 -6.96 -4.64
C THR A 986 51.34 -5.98 -4.88
N THR A 987 50.16 -6.46 -5.27
CA THR A 987 49.06 -5.63 -5.80
C THR A 987 47.71 -5.89 -5.14
N LEU A 988 47.45 -7.11 -4.69
CA LEU A 988 46.26 -7.51 -3.97
C LEU A 988 46.27 -6.83 -2.60
N LYS A 989 45.17 -6.14 -2.28
CA LYS A 989 44.95 -5.42 -1.02
C LYS A 989 43.93 -6.11 -0.13
N VAL A 990 42.94 -6.77 -0.73
CA VAL A 990 41.89 -7.52 -0.04
C VAL A 990 41.84 -8.93 -0.60
N LEU A 991 41.96 -9.91 0.29
CA LEU A 991 41.58 -11.30 0.04
C LEU A 991 40.53 -11.69 1.07
N ASP A 992 39.34 -12.08 0.60
CA ASP A 992 38.30 -12.61 1.48
C ASP A 992 38.11 -14.12 1.27
N LEU A 993 38.10 -14.86 2.38
CA LEU A 993 37.98 -16.31 2.46
C LEU A 993 36.92 -16.74 3.50
N TRP A 994 35.99 -15.84 3.87
CA TRP A 994 34.93 -16.11 4.85
C TRP A 994 34.15 -17.41 4.57
N TYR A 995 33.76 -18.15 5.62
CA TYR A 995 32.91 -19.35 5.53
C TYR A 995 33.45 -20.44 4.58
N ASN A 996 34.77 -20.68 4.56
CA ASN A 996 35.37 -21.83 3.89
C ASN A 996 35.66 -22.97 4.89
N GLU A 997 36.31 -24.04 4.42
CA GLU A 997 36.62 -25.26 5.19
C GLU A 997 38.10 -25.30 5.62
N ILE A 998 38.73 -24.12 5.73
CA ILE A 998 40.13 -23.96 6.13
C ILE A 998 40.28 -24.34 7.61
N GLY A 999 41.35 -25.09 7.92
CA GLY A 999 41.73 -25.48 9.28
C GLY A 999 43.07 -24.88 9.71
N GLU A 1000 43.60 -25.39 10.82
CA GLU A 1000 44.80 -24.86 11.48
C GLU A 1000 46.04 -24.83 10.56
N ALA A 1001 46.17 -25.78 9.62
CA ALA A 1001 47.27 -25.82 8.68
C ALA A 1001 47.19 -24.72 7.62
N GLY A 1002 46.01 -24.51 7.03
CA GLY A 1002 45.77 -23.45 6.05
C GLY A 1002 45.79 -22.04 6.66
N GLU A 1003 45.25 -21.88 7.88
CA GLU A 1003 45.38 -20.62 8.64
C GLU A 1003 46.86 -20.29 8.93
N LEU A 1004 47.64 -21.28 9.39
CA LEU A 1004 49.07 -21.10 9.64
C LEU A 1004 49.86 -20.81 8.36
N ALA A 1005 49.53 -21.43 7.24
CA ALA A 1005 50.14 -21.13 5.95
C ALA A 1005 49.88 -19.67 5.52
N LEU A 1006 48.63 -19.21 5.65
CA LEU A 1006 48.24 -17.84 5.32
C LEU A 1006 48.90 -16.80 6.26
N ASP A 1007 48.94 -17.04 7.58
CA ASP A 1007 49.62 -16.14 8.53
C ASP A 1007 51.12 -16.02 8.25
N ASN A 1008 51.80 -17.14 7.94
CA ASN A 1008 53.21 -17.11 7.51
C ASN A 1008 53.43 -16.32 6.21
N ALA A 1009 52.43 -16.26 5.33
CA ALA A 1009 52.46 -15.41 4.13
C ALA A 1009 52.19 -13.93 4.45
N LEU A 1010 51.24 -13.62 5.35
CA LEU A 1010 50.98 -12.25 5.81
C LEU A 1010 52.21 -11.61 6.47
N ASN A 1011 52.94 -12.36 7.29
CA ASN A 1011 54.16 -11.88 7.94
C ASN A 1011 55.30 -11.52 6.96
N GLN A 1012 55.17 -11.87 5.66
CA GLN A 1012 56.14 -11.57 4.61
C GLN A 1012 55.57 -10.69 3.49
N ASN A 1013 54.25 -10.70 3.27
CA ASN A 1013 53.57 -9.89 2.28
C ASN A 1013 53.25 -8.50 2.85
N SER A 1014 53.98 -7.47 2.40
CA SER A 1014 53.72 -6.07 2.78
C SER A 1014 52.73 -5.34 1.86
N ALA A 1015 51.94 -6.08 1.07
CA ALA A 1015 51.02 -5.54 0.08
C ALA A 1015 49.55 -5.69 0.49
N LEU A 1016 49.15 -6.81 1.07
CA LEU A 1016 47.78 -7.09 1.50
C LEU A 1016 47.43 -6.24 2.73
N ASP A 1017 46.37 -5.44 2.62
CA ASP A 1017 45.89 -4.57 3.71
C ASP A 1017 44.85 -5.29 4.59
N TRP A 1018 44.15 -6.30 4.05
CA TRP A 1018 43.13 -7.06 4.77
C TRP A 1018 43.00 -8.51 4.26
N LEU A 1019 43.03 -9.46 5.20
CA LEU A 1019 42.63 -10.86 5.02
C LEU A 1019 41.42 -11.14 5.91
N ASN A 1020 40.42 -11.86 5.39
CA ASN A 1020 39.25 -12.27 6.16
C ASN A 1020 39.09 -13.80 6.20
N LEU A 1021 39.15 -14.37 7.40
CA LEU A 1021 39.01 -15.80 7.69
C LEU A 1021 37.78 -16.13 8.55
N ASN A 1022 36.86 -15.18 8.75
CA ASN A 1022 35.70 -15.38 9.63
C ASN A 1022 34.84 -16.60 9.22
N GLU A 1023 34.35 -17.36 10.20
CA GLU A 1023 33.53 -18.57 10.03
C GLU A 1023 34.19 -19.71 9.23
N ASN A 1024 35.53 -19.74 9.12
CA ASN A 1024 36.25 -20.95 8.72
C ASN A 1024 36.25 -21.95 9.87
N GLN A 1025 35.74 -23.17 9.63
CA GLN A 1025 35.91 -24.33 10.51
C GLN A 1025 35.94 -25.60 9.66
N PRO A 1026 36.84 -26.56 9.94
CA PRO A 1026 36.75 -27.89 9.36
C PRO A 1026 35.47 -28.61 9.85
N PRO A 1027 34.79 -29.40 8.99
CA PRO A 1027 33.62 -30.17 9.38
C PRO A 1027 33.98 -31.21 10.46
N ASN A 1028 33.13 -31.30 11.49
CA ASN A 1028 33.38 -31.98 12.78
C ASN A 1028 32.29 -33.04 13.04
#